data_AF-A0A7W9F1M4-F1
#
_entry.id   AF-A0A7W9F1M4-F1
#
_cell.length_a   1.000
_cell.length_b   1.000
_cell.length_c   1.000
_cell.angle_alpha   90.00
_cell.angle_beta   90.00
_cell.angle_gamma   90.00
#
_symmetry.space_group_name_H-M   'P 1'
#
loop_
_entity.id
_entity.type
_entity.pdbx_description
1 polymer ?
#
loop_
_entity_poly.entity_id
_entity_poly.type
_entity_poly.pdbx_seq_one_letter_code
_entity_poly.pdbx_strand_id
1 'polypeptide(L)'
;MKRTLPFLLLASTSAWAQPAPAPVTETDKKPKWDVAAPHGPYKDVPIDTRSGTWLSVDVSPDGREVAFDLLGDLYVMPIGGGEARALTTGAAWDMQPRYSPNGRWIAFTSDRGGGDNIWIVDRAGGKTTQVTKEDFRLLNQADWTPDSDYIVARKHFTGTRSLGAGEMWLYHRAGGGGVQMTKKRTDQKDTNEPAFSPDGRYLYFSDDVTPGEVFEYSKDVNGEIYAIQRLDRTTGKIEKYVSGPGGSIRPTPSPDGKSLAFIRRDRYKSTLYVLDIASGRETPLTDILDRDMQETWAIQGVYPGMDWTPDNRSIVFWAGGGIKRIDVASKTVSDIPFHVAGTRRITQAVRHAVDVAPTQFDVKMIRSAHVSPDGRRVVFDALGHLWIRDVSGGTPRRLTTQTDAFELNPSWSRDGRQIVFATWSDEKQGAIQTVSATGGTARTITTQPGNYIEPVFSPDGKTVAYSKVSDGYLTSPVNGRETGIYVVPTAGGTARLLSDSGSAPQFGASSDRLFFTARENKKMLLKSIALNGTEERAHASSEFARNYAVSPDEKWLAWTERFQARVVPFARTGTAVELSADQKALPMFQVTRDAGDWIHWSGDSAKLWWTLGSQLYGRETRNDFAFVDGAPAALPPVATSGIELGFRRPYDAPTGRVAFTNARLLTMRGGTEVIERGTILLNGNRIEAVGANVTVPADTKTIDATGKTIMPGLIDAHWHGSMGSDDIVPQQSWVNYAGLAFGVTTIHDPSNTTSEIFAASELAKDGQIVAPRIFSTGTVLYGATTPFTAKIDSIDDARGHLRRLQASGAWSVKSYNQPRREQRQQIVQAARELDMDVVPEGGSLFEMNMTMIADGHTTIEHSLPVAHIYDDVKQFWRGSGTAYNPTLIVAYGGPFGENYWYQHTQVWKDPILTKWVPRRILDSRARRPVMVPDEENNVLQIARTAREISELGIPVTIGAHGQREGLGAHWDMWSFALGGMTPIQAIATATWNPARAYGMDRDLGTLEAGKLADLVVLDRNPLDNIRDTTSIRYTVANGRIYDGDMNEVGTRSRPRKPFWFEQPGNGGWTPRTTAAAVGHVD
;
A
#
# COMPACT_ATOMS: atom_id res chain seq x y z
N MET A 1 48.32 -28.15 -41.61
CA MET A 1 48.10 -28.48 -43.05
C MET A 1 47.52 -29.88 -43.15
N LYS A 2 46.36 -30.00 -43.82
CA LYS A 2 45.75 -31.19 -44.48
C LYS A 2 45.72 -32.56 -43.77
N ARG A 3 44.50 -33.11 -43.58
CA ARG A 3 43.98 -34.39 -44.17
C ARG A 3 42.70 -34.84 -43.44
N THR A 4 41.52 -34.73 -44.07
CA THR A 4 40.74 -35.77 -44.80
C THR A 4 40.04 -36.83 -43.92
N LEU A 5 38.69 -36.82 -43.97
CA LEU A 5 37.76 -37.97 -43.78
C LEU A 5 37.98 -39.06 -44.89
N PRO A 6 37.34 -40.28 -44.93
CA PRO A 6 36.18 -40.82 -44.17
C PRO A 6 36.22 -42.37 -43.83
N PHE A 7 35.05 -42.90 -43.43
CA PHE A 7 34.52 -44.30 -43.37
C PHE A 7 34.69 -45.12 -42.06
N LEU A 8 33.63 -45.35 -41.26
CA LEU A 8 32.44 -46.25 -41.36
C LEU A 8 32.71 -47.70 -40.92
N LEU A 9 32.18 -48.09 -39.76
CA LEU A 9 31.65 -49.44 -39.54
C LEU A 9 30.58 -49.45 -38.43
N LEU A 10 29.41 -49.95 -38.80
CA LEU A 10 28.26 -50.20 -37.94
C LEU A 10 28.54 -51.35 -36.96
N ALA A 11 28.04 -51.23 -35.73
CA ALA A 11 27.56 -52.36 -34.95
C ALA A 11 26.30 -51.94 -34.19
N SER A 12 25.19 -52.55 -34.59
CA SER A 12 23.86 -52.43 -34.03
C SER A 12 23.69 -53.38 -32.84
N THR A 13 23.28 -52.86 -31.68
CA THR A 13 22.46 -53.61 -30.72
C THR A 13 21.36 -52.71 -30.17
N SER A 14 20.14 -53.20 -30.32
CA SER A 14 18.88 -52.52 -30.06
C SER A 14 18.59 -52.47 -28.55
N ALA A 15 18.58 -51.26 -27.98
CA ALA A 15 17.97 -51.00 -26.68
C ALA A 15 16.61 -50.34 -26.89
N TRP A 16 15.58 -50.86 -26.23
CA TRP A 16 14.22 -50.35 -26.26
C TRP A 16 14.19 -48.95 -25.63
N ALA A 17 14.10 -47.91 -26.46
CA ALA A 17 13.88 -46.54 -26.00
C ALA A 17 12.41 -46.38 -25.59
N GLN A 18 12.18 -45.89 -24.38
CA GLN A 18 10.89 -45.32 -23.99
C GLN A 18 10.51 -44.19 -24.96
N PRO A 19 9.22 -43.99 -25.27
CA PRO A 19 8.81 -42.87 -26.11
C PRO A 19 9.22 -41.57 -25.42
N ALA A 20 9.99 -40.74 -26.12
CA ALA A 20 10.21 -39.36 -25.73
C ALA A 20 8.83 -38.68 -25.56
N PRO A 21 8.63 -37.84 -24.53
CA PRO A 21 7.40 -37.07 -24.41
C PRO A 21 7.18 -36.27 -25.70
N ALA A 22 5.97 -36.36 -26.24
CA ALA A 22 5.58 -35.65 -27.44
C ALA A 22 5.88 -34.15 -27.30
N PRO A 23 6.36 -33.48 -28.37
CA PRO A 23 6.54 -32.04 -28.34
C PRO A 23 5.20 -31.39 -27.99
N VAL A 24 5.20 -30.62 -26.91
CA VAL A 24 4.08 -29.78 -26.52
C VAL A 24 3.80 -28.87 -27.70
N THR A 25 2.67 -29.07 -28.36
CA THR A 25 2.16 -28.16 -29.38
C THR A 25 2.14 -26.75 -28.79
N GLU A 26 2.68 -25.77 -29.54
CA GLU A 26 2.54 -24.35 -29.23
C GLU A 26 1.05 -24.05 -29.04
N THR A 27 0.60 -24.04 -27.79
CA THR A 27 -0.71 -23.53 -27.41
C THR A 27 -0.72 -22.04 -27.70
N ASP A 28 -1.74 -21.59 -28.43
CA ASP A 28 -2.06 -20.20 -28.75
C ASP A 28 -1.50 -19.22 -27.71
N LYS A 29 -0.46 -18.46 -28.10
CA LYS A 29 0.04 -17.37 -27.25
C LYS A 29 -1.11 -16.41 -27.04
N LYS A 30 -1.61 -16.32 -25.80
CA LYS A 30 -2.60 -15.31 -25.40
C LYS A 30 -2.13 -13.94 -25.92
N PRO A 31 -3.02 -13.12 -26.50
CA PRO A 31 -2.64 -11.82 -27.02
C PRO A 31 -2.00 -10.98 -25.91
N LYS A 32 -0.86 -10.34 -26.22
CA LYS A 32 -0.15 -9.45 -25.29
C LYS A 32 -1.05 -8.26 -24.97
N TRP A 33 -1.11 -7.84 -23.71
CA TRP A 33 -1.84 -6.63 -23.31
C TRP A 33 -1.27 -5.41 -24.03
N ASP A 34 -2.16 -4.61 -24.64
CA ASP A 34 -1.82 -3.37 -25.32
C ASP A 34 -2.26 -2.18 -24.47
N VAL A 35 -1.30 -1.41 -23.95
CA VAL A 35 -1.55 -0.23 -23.12
C VAL A 35 -2.38 0.83 -23.85
N ALA A 36 -2.26 0.90 -25.18
CA ALA A 36 -2.96 1.89 -25.99
C ALA A 36 -4.41 1.52 -26.34
N ALA A 37 -4.78 0.24 -26.14
CA ALA A 37 -6.13 -0.23 -26.41
C ALA A 37 -7.11 0.25 -25.30
N PRO A 38 -8.39 0.50 -25.64
CA PRO A 38 -9.39 0.85 -24.64
C PRO A 38 -9.81 -0.37 -23.83
N HIS A 39 -9.58 -0.33 -22.51
CA HIS A 39 -9.95 -1.37 -21.55
C HIS A 39 -11.15 -0.96 -20.69
N GLY A 40 -12.18 -0.38 -21.33
CA GLY A 40 -13.33 0.20 -20.63
C GLY A 40 -14.07 1.29 -21.36
N PRO A 41 -15.18 1.78 -20.79
CA PRO A 41 -15.75 3.07 -21.18
C PRO A 41 -14.69 4.16 -20.99
N TYR A 42 -14.49 4.96 -22.03
CA TYR A 42 -13.54 6.07 -22.01
C TYR A 42 -14.16 7.29 -22.69
N LYS A 43 -13.54 8.44 -22.49
CA LYS A 43 -13.83 9.67 -23.24
C LYS A 43 -12.55 10.42 -23.52
N ASP A 44 -12.58 11.25 -24.55
CA ASP A 44 -11.50 12.17 -24.86
C ASP A 44 -11.85 13.53 -24.22
N VAL A 45 -10.95 14.01 -23.35
CA VAL A 45 -11.06 15.30 -22.66
C VAL A 45 -10.33 16.35 -23.49
N PRO A 46 -10.98 17.47 -23.85
CA PRO A 46 -10.30 18.55 -24.56
C PRO A 46 -9.25 19.22 -23.68
N ILE A 47 -8.10 19.50 -24.26
CA ILE A 47 -7.01 20.29 -23.69
C ILE A 47 -6.83 21.52 -24.58
N ASP A 48 -6.91 22.71 -24.00
CA ASP A 48 -6.61 24.00 -24.61
C ASP A 48 -5.87 24.83 -23.56
N THR A 49 -4.54 24.89 -23.67
CA THR A 49 -3.73 25.46 -22.60
C THR A 49 -2.51 26.22 -23.09
N ARG A 50 -2.13 27.23 -22.29
CA ARG A 50 -0.91 28.04 -22.40
C ARG A 50 -0.03 27.91 -21.15
N SER A 51 -0.41 27.01 -20.24
CA SER A 51 0.34 26.67 -19.04
C SER A 51 0.36 25.16 -18.85
N GLY A 52 1.46 24.62 -18.34
CA GLY A 52 1.64 23.19 -18.20
C GLY A 52 2.43 22.82 -16.96
N THR A 53 2.13 21.66 -16.38
CA THR A 53 2.79 21.14 -15.19
C THR A 53 3.96 20.24 -15.57
N TRP A 54 5.13 20.51 -15.00
CA TRP A 54 6.31 19.64 -15.05
C TRP A 54 6.88 19.39 -16.47
N LEU A 55 6.90 20.40 -17.33
CA LEU A 55 7.30 20.26 -18.74
C LEU A 55 8.82 20.11 -18.91
N SER A 56 9.30 18.97 -19.41
CA SER A 56 10.72 18.88 -19.83
C SER A 56 10.88 19.51 -21.21
N VAL A 57 11.93 20.32 -21.39
CA VAL A 57 12.20 21.02 -22.65
C VAL A 57 13.60 20.69 -23.19
N ASP A 58 13.74 20.75 -24.52
CA ASP A 58 15.01 20.58 -25.22
C ASP A 58 15.04 21.48 -26.47
N VAL A 59 16.20 22.06 -26.80
CA VAL A 59 16.35 23.01 -27.91
C VAL A 59 16.92 22.27 -29.11
N SER A 60 16.39 22.53 -30.30
CA SER A 60 16.92 21.89 -31.51
C SER A 60 18.40 22.30 -31.75
N PRO A 61 19.27 21.43 -32.29
CA PRO A 61 20.68 21.76 -32.51
C PRO A 61 20.92 22.96 -33.45
N ASP A 62 19.94 23.29 -34.29
CA ASP A 62 19.96 24.47 -35.16
C ASP A 62 19.40 25.75 -34.48
N GLY A 63 18.92 25.64 -33.25
CA GLY A 63 18.42 26.73 -32.41
C GLY A 63 17.07 27.31 -32.85
N ARG A 64 16.31 26.59 -33.68
CA ARG A 64 15.07 27.10 -34.31
C ARG A 64 13.79 26.63 -33.63
N GLU A 65 13.83 25.51 -32.90
CA GLU A 65 12.66 24.88 -32.30
C GLU A 65 12.91 24.49 -30.84
N VAL A 66 11.82 24.34 -30.09
CA VAL A 66 11.78 23.71 -28.76
C VAL A 66 10.91 22.47 -28.86
N ALA A 67 11.41 21.34 -28.34
CA ALA A 67 10.60 20.17 -28.06
C ALA A 67 10.21 20.16 -26.57
N PHE A 68 8.98 19.73 -26.26
CA PHE A 68 8.54 19.57 -24.89
C PHE A 68 7.46 18.49 -24.76
N ASP A 69 7.32 17.90 -23.57
CA ASP A 69 6.21 17.00 -23.24
C ASP A 69 5.07 17.73 -22.51
N LEU A 70 3.84 17.25 -22.69
CA LEU A 70 2.66 17.71 -21.95
C LEU A 70 1.62 16.58 -21.89
N LEU A 71 1.32 16.09 -20.68
CA LEU A 71 0.32 15.05 -20.41
C LEU A 71 0.41 13.83 -21.35
N GLY A 72 1.62 13.27 -21.52
CA GLY A 72 1.83 12.04 -22.28
C GLY A 72 1.96 12.20 -23.80
N ASP A 73 1.91 13.43 -24.34
CA ASP A 73 2.22 13.71 -25.74
C ASP A 73 3.48 14.57 -25.84
N LEU A 74 4.20 14.42 -26.96
CA LEU A 74 5.35 15.27 -27.31
C LEU A 74 4.94 16.35 -28.31
N TYR A 75 5.50 17.54 -28.13
CA TYR A 75 5.23 18.71 -28.95
C TYR A 75 6.52 19.35 -29.45
N VAL A 76 6.43 20.03 -30.58
CA VAL A 76 7.48 20.93 -31.06
C VAL A 76 6.88 22.26 -31.49
N MET A 77 7.63 23.35 -31.29
CA MET A 77 7.24 24.69 -31.71
C MET A 77 8.47 25.54 -32.07
N PRO A 78 8.32 26.65 -32.82
CA PRO A 78 9.40 27.60 -33.02
C PRO A 78 9.98 28.14 -31.69
N ILE A 79 11.28 28.43 -31.64
CA ILE A 79 11.98 28.95 -30.45
C ILE A 79 11.45 30.32 -29.96
N GLY A 80 10.72 31.03 -30.82
CA GLY A 80 10.02 32.27 -30.46
C GLY A 80 8.63 32.05 -29.84
N GLY A 81 8.16 30.80 -29.79
CA GLY A 81 6.84 30.43 -29.30
C GLY A 81 5.76 30.33 -30.39
N GLY A 82 4.54 30.00 -29.98
CA GLY A 82 3.35 29.93 -30.81
C GLY A 82 2.53 28.65 -30.62
N GLU A 83 1.80 28.27 -31.66
CA GLU A 83 1.04 27.03 -31.72
C GLU A 83 1.97 25.82 -31.76
N ALA A 84 1.83 24.92 -30.78
CA ALA A 84 2.64 23.73 -30.69
C ALA A 84 2.08 22.61 -31.59
N ARG A 85 2.97 22.02 -32.39
CA ARG A 85 2.62 20.86 -33.24
C ARG A 85 2.87 19.59 -32.47
N ALA A 86 1.83 18.77 -32.30
CA ALA A 86 1.99 17.42 -31.74
C ALA A 86 2.92 16.57 -32.63
N LEU A 87 3.91 15.95 -32.00
CA LEU A 87 4.83 15.00 -32.58
C LEU A 87 4.37 13.56 -32.30
N THR A 88 3.83 13.34 -31.12
CA THR A 88 3.15 12.10 -30.73
C THR A 88 1.77 12.41 -30.17
N THR A 89 0.87 11.44 -30.27
CA THR A 89 -0.49 11.50 -29.73
C THR A 89 -0.94 10.10 -29.35
N GLY A 90 -1.72 9.95 -28.29
CA GLY A 90 -2.45 8.70 -28.02
C GLY A 90 -2.64 8.41 -26.54
N ALA A 91 -2.84 7.12 -26.23
CA ALA A 91 -2.98 6.66 -24.85
C ALA A 91 -1.64 6.27 -24.19
N ALA A 92 -0.61 5.99 -25.00
CA ALA A 92 0.75 5.82 -24.50
C ALA A 92 1.24 7.14 -23.87
N TRP A 93 2.03 7.03 -22.81
CA TRP A 93 2.52 8.18 -22.07
C TRP A 93 3.96 8.49 -22.50
N ASP A 94 4.10 9.42 -23.44
CA ASP A 94 5.38 9.87 -23.98
C ASP A 94 5.88 11.12 -23.22
N MET A 95 7.15 11.13 -22.79
CA MET A 95 7.74 12.22 -22.00
C MET A 95 9.24 12.42 -22.27
N GLN A 96 9.82 13.54 -21.81
CA GLN A 96 11.27 13.80 -21.77
C GLN A 96 11.95 13.75 -23.16
N PRO A 97 11.49 14.57 -24.13
CA PRO A 97 12.06 14.58 -25.48
C PRO A 97 13.50 15.13 -25.46
N ARG A 98 14.41 14.51 -26.22
CA ARG A 98 15.79 14.98 -26.43
C ARG A 98 16.22 14.82 -27.89
N TYR A 99 16.57 15.92 -28.54
CA TYR A 99 17.13 15.95 -29.88
C TYR A 99 18.48 15.24 -29.95
N SER A 100 18.70 14.49 -31.02
CA SER A 100 20.03 14.02 -31.36
C SER A 100 20.89 15.19 -31.84
N PRO A 101 22.22 15.21 -31.56
CA PRO A 101 23.12 16.30 -31.99
C PRO A 101 23.09 16.59 -33.50
N ASN A 102 22.84 15.58 -34.34
CA ASN A 102 22.67 15.76 -35.79
C ASN A 102 21.29 16.31 -36.22
N GLY A 103 20.37 16.56 -35.28
CA GLY A 103 19.05 17.13 -35.49
C GLY A 103 18.03 16.22 -36.18
N ARG A 104 18.34 14.93 -36.38
CA ARG A 104 17.48 13.99 -37.12
C ARG A 104 16.45 13.28 -36.24
N TRP A 105 16.81 12.93 -35.02
CA TRP A 105 16.01 12.10 -34.13
C TRP A 105 15.64 12.84 -32.86
N ILE A 106 14.55 12.42 -32.24
CA ILE A 106 14.18 12.78 -30.88
C ILE A 106 14.05 11.48 -30.10
N ALA A 107 14.84 11.33 -29.03
CA ALA A 107 14.69 10.26 -28.05
C ALA A 107 13.70 10.68 -26.97
N PHE A 108 12.95 9.73 -26.41
CA PHE A 108 11.95 9.99 -25.37
C PHE A 108 11.64 8.73 -24.56
N THR A 109 11.09 8.93 -23.37
CA THR A 109 10.59 7.84 -22.51
C THR A 109 9.14 7.53 -22.88
N SER A 110 8.77 6.25 -22.97
CA SER A 110 7.39 5.85 -23.27
C SER A 110 7.01 4.49 -22.70
N ASP A 111 5.79 4.39 -22.17
CA ASP A 111 5.18 3.18 -21.60
C ASP A 111 4.48 2.28 -22.64
N ARG A 112 4.49 2.64 -23.93
CA ARG A 112 3.80 1.92 -25.03
C ARG A 112 4.09 0.41 -25.09
N GLY A 113 5.23 -0.04 -24.56
CA GLY A 113 5.63 -1.45 -24.50
C GLY A 113 5.11 -2.24 -23.29
N GLY A 114 4.42 -1.57 -22.36
CA GLY A 114 4.00 -2.01 -21.03
C GLY A 114 4.52 -1.06 -19.92
N GLY A 115 5.85 -1.01 -19.78
CA GLY A 115 6.53 -0.08 -18.87
C GLY A 115 7.53 0.83 -19.59
N ASP A 116 8.02 1.84 -18.88
CA ASP A 116 8.90 2.89 -19.39
C ASP A 116 10.14 2.31 -20.11
N ASN A 117 10.29 2.69 -21.37
CA ASN A 117 11.45 2.35 -22.18
C ASN A 117 11.84 3.55 -23.02
N ILE A 118 13.03 3.50 -23.62
CA ILE A 118 13.51 4.53 -24.53
C ILE A 118 13.06 4.23 -25.95
N TRP A 119 12.49 5.25 -26.58
CA TRP A 119 12.01 5.26 -27.96
C TRP A 119 12.65 6.40 -28.72
N ILE A 120 12.69 6.28 -30.04
CA ILE A 120 13.10 7.34 -30.96
C ILE A 120 12.04 7.59 -32.03
N VAL A 121 11.92 8.84 -32.45
CA VAL A 121 11.11 9.28 -33.60
C VAL A 121 11.92 10.24 -34.45
N ASP A 122 11.63 10.31 -35.75
CA ASP A 122 12.20 11.34 -36.62
C ASP A 122 11.73 12.73 -36.17
N ARG A 123 12.56 13.77 -36.30
CA ARG A 123 12.20 15.17 -35.97
C ARG A 123 10.91 15.63 -36.68
N ALA A 124 10.65 15.12 -37.89
CA ALA A 124 9.42 15.42 -38.62
C ALA A 124 8.17 14.71 -38.04
N GLY A 125 8.35 13.70 -37.18
CA GLY A 125 7.31 12.83 -36.64
C GLY A 125 7.20 11.50 -37.38
N GLY A 126 6.10 10.78 -37.13
CA GLY A 126 5.80 9.51 -37.79
C GLY A 126 6.05 8.29 -36.90
N LYS A 127 6.52 7.18 -37.49
CA LYS A 127 6.65 5.90 -36.78
C LYS A 127 7.75 5.94 -35.73
N THR A 128 7.37 5.66 -34.48
CA THR A 128 8.29 5.52 -33.34
C THR A 128 9.00 4.16 -33.37
N THR A 129 10.27 4.11 -32.96
CA THR A 129 11.06 2.88 -32.84
C THR A 129 11.50 2.68 -31.39
N GLN A 130 11.23 1.49 -30.84
CA GLN A 130 11.66 1.12 -29.50
C GLN A 130 13.16 0.77 -29.49
N VAL A 131 13.95 1.44 -28.65
CA VAL A 131 15.39 1.20 -28.48
C VAL A 131 15.64 0.16 -27.40
N THR A 132 14.96 0.26 -26.27
CA THR A 132 15.12 -0.64 -25.11
C THR A 132 13.87 -1.48 -24.86
N LYS A 133 14.03 -2.69 -24.31
CA LYS A 133 12.95 -3.66 -24.12
C LYS A 133 12.95 -4.27 -22.72
N GLU A 134 13.15 -3.45 -21.69
CA GLU A 134 13.08 -3.90 -20.31
C GLU A 134 11.61 -4.15 -19.91
N ASP A 135 11.40 -5.22 -19.15
CA ASP A 135 10.10 -5.69 -18.68
C ASP A 135 9.98 -5.68 -17.15
N PHE A 136 10.99 -5.19 -16.43
CA PHE A 136 10.97 -5.04 -14.99
C PHE A 136 11.83 -3.87 -14.49
N ARG A 137 13.04 -3.73 -15.05
CA ARG A 137 13.97 -2.64 -14.74
C ARG A 137 13.80 -1.50 -15.74
N LEU A 138 12.77 -0.68 -15.56
CA LEU A 138 12.33 0.25 -16.60
C LEU A 138 13.36 1.39 -16.79
N LEU A 139 13.28 2.08 -17.94
CA LEU A 139 14.23 3.11 -18.35
C LEU A 139 13.56 4.45 -18.62
N ASN A 140 14.25 5.53 -18.26
CA ASN A 140 13.84 6.89 -18.55
C ASN A 140 15.05 7.83 -18.69
N GLN A 141 14.81 9.13 -18.94
CA GLN A 141 15.81 10.19 -19.00
C GLN A 141 16.94 9.92 -19.99
N ALA A 142 16.60 9.85 -21.28
CA ALA A 142 17.58 9.69 -22.34
C ALA A 142 18.51 10.91 -22.48
N ASP A 143 19.75 10.70 -22.91
CA ASP A 143 20.63 11.74 -23.48
C ASP A 143 21.53 11.14 -24.57
N TRP A 144 21.91 11.94 -25.57
CA TRP A 144 22.63 11.46 -26.74
C TRP A 144 24.13 11.65 -26.63
N THR A 145 24.90 10.68 -27.12
CA THR A 145 26.32 10.92 -27.40
C THR A 145 26.48 11.93 -28.55
N PRO A 146 27.58 12.73 -28.58
CA PRO A 146 27.78 13.74 -29.63
C PRO A 146 27.74 13.23 -31.07
N ASP A 147 28.09 11.96 -31.29
CA ASP A 147 28.03 11.28 -32.59
C ASP A 147 26.62 10.88 -33.03
N SER A 148 25.61 11.03 -32.17
CA SER A 148 24.22 10.62 -32.39
C SER A 148 23.98 9.12 -32.61
N ASP A 149 24.94 8.24 -32.26
CA ASP A 149 24.77 6.79 -32.44
C ASP A 149 24.40 6.05 -31.16
N TYR A 150 24.67 6.65 -29.99
CA TYR A 150 24.34 6.06 -28.69
C TYR A 150 23.47 6.99 -27.83
N ILE A 151 22.70 6.36 -26.94
CA ILE A 151 21.81 7.00 -25.98
C ILE A 151 22.17 6.46 -24.60
N VAL A 152 22.47 7.33 -23.64
CA VAL A 152 22.47 6.97 -22.23
C VAL A 152 21.05 7.10 -21.68
N ALA A 153 20.66 6.20 -20.79
CA ALA A 153 19.41 6.29 -20.07
C ALA A 153 19.60 5.82 -18.63
N ARG A 154 18.75 6.35 -17.74
CA ARG A 154 18.64 5.88 -16.36
C ARG A 154 17.86 4.57 -16.36
N LYS A 155 18.47 3.50 -15.85
CA LYS A 155 17.82 2.22 -15.55
C LYS A 155 17.48 2.16 -14.07
N HIS A 156 16.22 1.90 -13.72
CA HIS A 156 15.78 1.88 -12.33
C HIS A 156 15.65 0.47 -11.75
N PHE A 157 15.94 0.32 -10.46
CA PHE A 157 15.94 -0.95 -9.76
C PHE A 157 15.03 -0.95 -8.53
N THR A 158 13.80 -1.43 -8.69
CA THR A 158 12.88 -1.66 -7.57
C THR A 158 13.42 -2.69 -6.57
N GLY A 159 13.46 -2.31 -5.28
CA GLY A 159 13.87 -3.14 -4.14
C GLY A 159 12.69 -3.74 -3.38
N THR A 160 12.83 -3.98 -2.07
CA THR A 160 11.74 -4.44 -1.19
C THR A 160 10.75 -3.35 -0.83
N ARG A 161 11.24 -2.10 -0.72
CA ARG A 161 10.47 -0.93 -0.28
C ARG A 161 10.53 0.27 -1.23
N SER A 162 11.62 0.36 -2.01
CA SER A 162 11.92 1.52 -2.87
C SER A 162 11.51 1.26 -4.32
N LEU A 163 10.95 2.29 -4.98
CA LEU A 163 10.80 2.34 -6.44
C LEU A 163 12.14 2.54 -7.19
N GLY A 164 13.25 2.64 -6.45
CA GLY A 164 14.53 2.07 -6.84
C GLY A 164 15.69 3.05 -7.01
N ALA A 165 16.88 2.55 -6.73
CA ALA A 165 18.14 3.19 -7.12
C ALA A 165 18.30 3.21 -8.65
N GLY A 166 19.10 4.16 -9.15
CA GLY A 166 19.36 4.32 -10.57
C GLY A 166 20.77 3.90 -10.98
N GLU A 167 20.91 3.50 -12.24
CA GLU A 167 22.19 3.28 -12.91
C GLU A 167 22.14 3.91 -14.30
N MET A 168 23.28 4.38 -14.81
CA MET A 168 23.38 4.89 -16.17
C MET A 168 23.80 3.77 -17.11
N TRP A 169 23.04 3.59 -18.19
CA TRP A 169 23.26 2.53 -19.18
C TRP A 169 23.30 3.13 -20.59
N LEU A 170 24.28 2.72 -21.39
CA LEU A 170 24.49 3.19 -22.75
C LEU A 170 23.94 2.17 -23.76
N TYR A 171 23.12 2.63 -24.69
CA TYR A 171 22.49 1.81 -25.73
C TYR A 171 22.83 2.38 -27.10
N HIS A 172 23.07 1.52 -28.09
CA HIS A 172 23.13 1.96 -29.47
C HIS A 172 21.70 2.25 -29.96
N ARG A 173 21.48 3.30 -30.76
CA ARG A 173 20.15 3.72 -31.24
C ARG A 173 19.37 2.64 -32.02
N ALA A 174 20.08 1.65 -32.56
CA ALA A 174 19.48 0.49 -33.23
C ALA A 174 19.03 -0.62 -32.26
N GLY A 175 19.20 -0.43 -30.95
CA GLY A 175 18.91 -1.41 -29.89
C GLY A 175 20.14 -2.21 -29.42
N GLY A 176 19.88 -3.21 -28.58
CA GLY A 176 20.90 -4.05 -27.94
C GLY A 176 20.67 -4.18 -26.43
N GLY A 177 21.48 -5.00 -25.74
CA GLY A 177 21.35 -5.24 -24.29
C GLY A 177 21.86 -4.11 -23.38
N GLY A 178 22.51 -3.09 -23.95
CA GLY A 178 23.09 -1.97 -23.23
C GLY A 178 24.46 -2.27 -22.59
N VAL A 179 25.19 -1.20 -22.26
CA VAL A 179 26.47 -1.21 -21.56
C VAL A 179 26.31 -0.42 -20.26
N GLN A 180 26.57 -1.06 -19.11
CA GLN A 180 26.50 -0.40 -17.81
C GLN A 180 27.64 0.62 -17.67
N MET A 181 27.28 1.88 -17.39
CA MET A 181 28.23 2.99 -17.23
C MET A 181 28.50 3.30 -15.76
N THR A 182 27.48 3.19 -14.90
CA THR A 182 27.61 3.39 -13.45
C THR A 182 26.97 2.24 -12.67
N LYS A 183 27.34 2.12 -11.39
CA LYS A 183 26.73 1.17 -10.45
C LYS A 183 25.96 1.96 -9.41
N LYS A 184 24.78 1.45 -9.01
CA LYS A 184 24.02 2.05 -7.92
C LYS A 184 24.84 2.02 -6.62
N ARG A 185 24.70 3.06 -5.82
CA ARG A 185 25.35 3.18 -4.52
C ARG A 185 24.74 2.24 -3.48
N THR A 186 23.41 2.20 -3.43
CA THR A 186 22.61 1.35 -2.55
C THR A 186 21.37 0.86 -3.31
N ASP A 187 20.50 0.06 -2.67
CA ASP A 187 19.23 -0.35 -3.28
C ASP A 187 18.15 0.73 -3.28
N GLN A 188 18.35 1.87 -2.60
CA GLN A 188 17.31 2.89 -2.43
C GLN A 188 17.74 4.34 -2.68
N LYS A 189 19.04 4.67 -2.63
CA LYS A 189 19.53 6.03 -2.95
C LYS A 189 19.49 6.24 -4.47
N ASP A 190 18.95 7.39 -4.88
CA ASP A 190 18.66 7.67 -6.27
C ASP A 190 19.87 8.24 -7.03
N THR A 191 20.00 7.86 -8.29
CA THR A 191 21.04 8.36 -9.22
C THR A 191 20.37 8.57 -10.58
N ASN A 192 20.37 9.79 -11.11
CA ASN A 192 19.50 10.17 -12.23
C ASN A 192 20.08 11.34 -13.06
N GLU A 193 19.31 11.84 -14.03
CA GLU A 193 19.60 13.06 -14.81
C GLU A 193 20.94 13.05 -15.58
N PRO A 194 21.18 12.06 -16.47
CA PRO A 194 22.42 12.00 -17.24
C PRO A 194 22.54 13.14 -18.27
N ALA A 195 23.74 13.69 -18.42
CA ALA A 195 24.09 14.65 -19.46
C ALA A 195 25.55 14.51 -19.95
N PHE A 196 25.77 14.39 -21.26
CA PHE A 196 27.12 14.31 -21.84
C PHE A 196 27.78 15.69 -21.97
N SER A 197 29.10 15.73 -21.81
CA SER A 197 29.90 16.86 -22.30
C SER A 197 29.85 16.92 -23.84
N PRO A 198 30.00 18.10 -24.46
CA PRO A 198 29.96 18.24 -25.92
C PRO A 198 31.03 17.44 -26.67
N ASP A 199 32.18 17.19 -26.04
CA ASP A 199 33.25 16.33 -26.57
C ASP A 199 33.00 14.83 -26.34
N GLY A 200 31.96 14.49 -25.57
CA GLY A 200 31.59 13.13 -25.21
C GLY A 200 32.51 12.48 -24.20
N ARG A 201 33.53 13.16 -23.66
CA ARG A 201 34.45 12.54 -22.69
C ARG A 201 33.79 12.29 -21.34
N TYR A 202 32.95 13.20 -20.89
CA TYR A 202 32.34 13.18 -19.57
C TYR A 202 30.85 12.87 -19.64
N LEU A 203 30.36 12.14 -18.65
CA LEU A 203 28.95 11.99 -18.35
C LEU A 203 28.70 12.57 -16.96
N TYR A 204 27.90 13.62 -16.89
CA TYR A 204 27.40 14.22 -15.65
C TYR A 204 26.09 13.54 -15.25
N PHE A 205 25.83 13.42 -13.95
CA PHE A 205 24.57 12.90 -13.44
C PHE A 205 24.35 13.35 -11.98
N SER A 206 23.09 13.45 -11.57
CA SER A 206 22.71 13.78 -10.19
C SER A 206 22.69 12.51 -9.33
N ASP A 207 23.16 12.60 -8.09
CA ASP A 207 23.27 11.46 -7.17
C ASP A 207 22.85 11.87 -5.76
N ASP A 208 21.98 11.09 -5.12
CA ASP A 208 21.57 11.27 -3.72
C ASP A 208 22.74 10.87 -2.81
N VAL A 209 23.38 11.89 -2.24
CA VAL A 209 24.59 11.75 -1.42
C VAL A 209 24.29 11.70 0.07
N THR A 210 23.01 11.66 0.46
CA THR A 210 22.64 11.53 1.88
C THR A 210 23.24 10.27 2.52
N PRO A 211 23.53 10.27 3.83
CA PRO A 211 24.08 9.11 4.53
C PRO A 211 23.14 7.89 4.53
N GLY A 212 23.66 6.73 4.93
CA GLY A 212 22.88 5.51 5.09
C GLY A 212 22.54 4.77 3.78
N GLU A 213 21.75 3.69 3.92
CA GLU A 213 21.43 2.78 2.80
C GLU A 213 20.01 2.95 2.26
N VAL A 214 19.10 3.50 3.08
CA VAL A 214 17.66 3.56 2.81
C VAL A 214 17.25 4.94 2.31
N PHE A 215 16.12 5.01 1.61
CA PHE A 215 15.49 6.26 1.25
C PHE A 215 14.92 6.96 2.50
N GLU A 216 14.89 8.29 2.48
CA GLU A 216 14.39 9.15 3.55
C GLU A 216 13.43 10.18 2.94
N TYR A 217 12.22 10.32 3.47
CA TYR A 217 11.33 11.43 3.14
C TYR A 217 11.79 12.71 3.87
N SER A 218 11.34 13.87 3.39
CA SER A 218 11.46 15.15 4.13
C SER A 218 12.91 15.48 4.54
N LYS A 219 13.86 15.20 3.64
CA LYS A 219 15.28 15.42 3.87
C LYS A 219 15.55 16.91 4.13
N ASP A 220 16.52 17.21 5.00
CA ASP A 220 16.87 18.60 5.32
C ASP A 220 17.41 19.34 4.09
N VAL A 221 16.64 20.31 3.62
CA VAL A 221 16.92 21.13 2.43
C VAL A 221 18.15 22.02 2.60
N ASN A 222 18.57 22.28 3.84
CA ASN A 222 19.75 23.06 4.15
C ASN A 222 21.02 22.19 4.20
N GLY A 223 20.88 20.86 4.10
CA GLY A 223 21.96 19.90 3.91
C GLY A 223 22.34 19.69 2.44
N GLU A 224 23.28 18.78 2.18
CA GLU A 224 23.60 18.31 0.82
C GLU A 224 22.78 17.06 0.52
N ILE A 225 21.64 17.21 -0.17
CA ILE A 225 20.79 16.08 -0.55
C ILE A 225 21.35 15.38 -1.79
N TYR A 226 21.52 16.14 -2.88
CA TYR A 226 22.10 15.67 -4.13
C TYR A 226 23.45 16.33 -4.43
N ALA A 227 24.30 15.63 -5.16
CA ALA A 227 25.48 16.19 -5.81
C ALA A 227 25.52 15.80 -7.28
N ILE A 228 26.13 16.64 -8.12
CA ILE A 228 26.43 16.28 -9.50
C ILE A 228 27.74 15.50 -9.50
N GLN A 229 27.68 14.26 -9.94
CA GLN A 229 28.81 13.39 -10.19
C GLN A 229 29.26 13.52 -11.65
N ARG A 230 30.53 13.23 -11.91
CA ARG A 230 31.11 13.20 -13.26
C ARG A 230 31.86 11.89 -13.48
N LEU A 231 31.45 11.13 -14.48
CA LEU A 231 32.17 9.97 -15.01
C LEU A 231 33.06 10.39 -16.17
N ASP A 232 34.37 10.16 -16.06
CA ASP A 232 35.29 10.23 -17.19
C ASP A 232 35.25 8.90 -17.95
N ARG A 233 34.71 8.91 -19.18
CA ARG A 233 34.50 7.69 -19.98
C ARG A 233 35.78 7.09 -20.55
N THR A 234 36.89 7.83 -20.53
CA THR A 234 38.19 7.34 -20.98
C THR A 234 38.87 6.54 -19.87
N THR A 235 38.73 6.98 -18.61
CA THR A 235 39.41 6.36 -17.45
C THR A 235 38.50 5.47 -16.61
N GLY A 236 37.18 5.65 -16.70
CA GLY A 236 36.19 5.01 -15.84
C GLY A 236 36.07 5.62 -14.44
N LYS A 237 36.79 6.71 -14.14
CA LYS A 237 36.75 7.37 -12.83
C LYS A 237 35.47 8.18 -12.66
N ILE A 238 34.80 8.01 -11.52
CA ILE A 238 33.70 8.87 -11.06
C ILE A 238 34.22 9.79 -9.97
N GLU A 239 33.86 11.07 -10.02
CA GLU A 239 34.13 12.04 -8.95
C GLU A 239 32.93 12.95 -8.69
N LYS A 240 32.78 13.37 -7.42
CA LYS A 240 31.84 14.42 -7.03
C LYS A 240 32.33 15.74 -7.63
N TYR A 241 31.53 16.34 -8.50
CA TYR A 241 31.94 17.45 -9.36
C TYR A 241 31.31 18.79 -8.96
N VAL A 242 30.00 18.84 -8.71
CA VAL A 242 29.31 20.02 -8.13
C VAL A 242 28.57 19.60 -6.88
N SER A 243 28.79 20.32 -5.78
CA SER A 243 28.34 19.94 -4.45
C SER A 243 28.11 21.15 -3.56
N GLY A 244 27.25 21.01 -2.56
CA GLY A 244 27.00 22.04 -1.55
C GLY A 244 25.63 21.90 -0.87
N PRO A 245 25.39 22.66 0.21
CA PRO A 245 24.06 22.81 0.80
C PRO A 245 22.98 23.15 -0.23
N GLY A 246 21.76 22.68 -0.03
CA GLY A 246 20.66 22.82 -1.00
C GLY A 246 20.64 21.76 -2.08
N GLY A 247 21.71 20.96 -2.20
CA GLY A 247 21.91 19.92 -3.20
C GLY A 247 22.06 20.46 -4.62
N SER A 248 22.87 19.81 -5.45
CA SER A 248 23.08 20.22 -6.85
C SER A 248 22.54 19.14 -7.79
N ILE A 249 21.64 19.52 -8.68
CA ILE A 249 20.89 18.62 -9.58
C ILE A 249 20.84 19.17 -11.01
N ARG A 250 20.29 18.37 -11.92
CA ARG A 250 20.01 18.68 -13.33
C ARG A 250 21.21 19.31 -14.05
N PRO A 251 22.33 18.57 -14.22
CA PRO A 251 23.48 19.07 -14.97
C PRO A 251 23.12 19.27 -16.44
N THR A 252 23.41 20.45 -16.99
CA THR A 252 23.23 20.77 -18.41
C THR A 252 24.48 21.48 -18.94
N PRO A 253 25.45 20.75 -19.54
CA PRO A 253 26.67 21.33 -20.09
C PRO A 253 26.39 22.30 -21.25
N SER A 254 27.15 23.40 -21.34
CA SER A 254 27.05 24.33 -22.48
C SER A 254 27.58 23.70 -23.77
N PRO A 255 27.05 24.04 -24.96
CA PRO A 255 27.53 23.54 -26.24
C PRO A 255 29.04 23.72 -26.49
N ASP A 256 29.66 24.77 -25.93
CA ASP A 256 31.10 25.01 -26.03
C ASP A 256 31.95 24.30 -24.96
N GLY A 257 31.31 23.61 -24.01
CA GLY A 257 31.96 22.84 -22.95
C GLY A 257 32.66 23.68 -21.88
N LYS A 258 32.43 25.00 -21.83
CA LYS A 258 33.07 25.90 -20.86
C LYS A 258 32.23 26.16 -19.62
N SER A 259 30.94 25.91 -19.69
CA SER A 259 29.99 26.16 -18.59
C SER A 259 29.13 24.93 -18.31
N LEU A 260 28.63 24.84 -17.08
CA LEU A 260 27.65 23.84 -16.66
C LEU A 260 26.48 24.56 -15.97
N ALA A 261 25.29 24.52 -16.56
CA ALA A 261 24.08 24.94 -15.87
C ALA A 261 23.63 23.83 -14.91
N PHE A 262 23.09 24.20 -13.76
CA PHE A 262 22.55 23.27 -12.76
C PHE A 262 21.53 23.96 -11.86
N ILE A 263 20.74 23.18 -11.12
CA ILE A 263 19.78 23.71 -10.14
C ILE A 263 20.28 23.36 -8.73
N ARG A 264 20.13 24.30 -7.80
CA ARG A 264 20.42 24.14 -6.38
C ARG A 264 19.40 24.91 -5.56
N ARG A 265 19.08 24.43 -4.34
CA ARG A 265 18.23 25.21 -3.43
C ARG A 265 19.02 26.26 -2.66
N ASP A 266 18.52 27.49 -2.67
CA ASP A 266 18.92 28.53 -1.73
C ASP A 266 17.88 28.61 -0.62
N ARG A 267 18.16 27.93 0.50
CA ARG A 267 17.16 27.58 1.53
C ARG A 267 16.04 26.73 0.90
N TYR A 268 14.82 27.26 0.79
CA TYR A 268 13.66 26.53 0.27
C TYR A 268 13.36 26.77 -1.22
N LYS A 269 14.08 27.70 -1.87
CA LYS A 269 13.83 28.09 -3.26
C LYS A 269 14.75 27.35 -4.22
N SER A 270 14.20 26.76 -5.27
CA SER A 270 14.99 26.19 -6.36
C SER A 270 15.55 27.32 -7.24
N THR A 271 16.87 27.36 -7.38
CA THR A 271 17.60 28.42 -8.11
C THR A 271 18.41 27.80 -9.25
N LEU A 272 18.32 28.42 -10.44
CA LEU A 272 19.18 28.07 -11.58
C LEU A 272 20.54 28.76 -11.45
N TYR A 273 21.61 27.97 -11.56
CA TYR A 273 23.00 28.39 -11.49
C TYR A 273 23.75 28.08 -12.80
N VAL A 274 24.84 28.82 -13.03
CA VAL A 274 25.87 28.47 -14.01
C VAL A 274 27.23 28.41 -13.35
N LEU A 275 27.93 27.29 -13.54
CA LEU A 275 29.33 27.08 -13.18
C LEU A 275 30.22 27.39 -14.40
N ASP A 276 31.19 28.28 -14.23
CA ASP A 276 32.33 28.39 -15.15
C ASP A 276 33.34 27.26 -14.84
N ILE A 277 33.52 26.34 -15.78
CA ILE A 277 34.28 25.09 -15.56
C ILE A 277 35.77 25.37 -15.29
N ALA A 278 36.34 26.40 -15.90
CA ALA A 278 37.76 26.69 -15.80
C ALA A 278 38.15 27.34 -14.46
N SER A 279 37.34 28.29 -13.99
CA SER A 279 37.59 29.03 -12.75
C SER A 279 36.91 28.41 -11.52
N GLY A 280 35.89 27.58 -11.71
CA GLY A 280 35.07 27.05 -10.62
C GLY A 280 34.02 28.04 -10.11
N ARG A 281 33.82 29.19 -10.77
CA ARG A 281 32.88 30.23 -10.31
C ARG A 281 31.44 29.81 -10.58
N GLU A 282 30.65 29.66 -9.52
CA GLU A 282 29.21 29.47 -9.57
C GLU A 282 28.47 30.81 -9.52
N THR A 283 27.49 31.03 -10.41
CA THR A 283 26.70 32.26 -10.48
C THR A 283 25.20 31.94 -10.46
N PRO A 284 24.43 32.42 -9.47
CA PRO A 284 22.98 32.28 -9.50
C PRO A 284 22.41 33.17 -10.60
N LEU A 285 21.48 32.62 -11.37
CA LEU A 285 20.80 33.32 -12.47
C LEU A 285 19.39 33.77 -12.06
N THR A 286 18.55 32.86 -11.55
CA THR A 286 17.15 33.16 -11.18
C THR A 286 16.57 32.11 -10.22
N ASP A 287 15.62 32.52 -9.36
CA ASP A 287 14.92 31.70 -8.36
C ASP A 287 13.41 31.56 -8.65
N ILE A 288 12.98 31.84 -9.89
CA ILE A 288 11.56 31.77 -10.28
C ILE A 288 11.05 30.34 -10.52
N LEU A 289 11.90 29.34 -10.35
CA LEU A 289 11.59 27.95 -10.63
C LEU A 289 10.52 27.46 -9.65
N ASP A 290 9.67 26.56 -10.13
CA ASP A 290 8.81 25.79 -9.24
C ASP A 290 9.68 24.89 -8.35
N ARG A 291 9.10 24.39 -7.26
CA ARG A 291 9.82 23.53 -6.32
C ARG A 291 10.28 22.22 -6.99
N ASP A 292 11.56 21.89 -6.82
CA ASP A 292 12.13 20.60 -7.24
C ASP A 292 11.74 19.42 -6.32
N MET A 293 12.07 18.19 -6.74
CA MET A 293 11.74 16.93 -6.04
C MET A 293 12.89 16.37 -5.17
N GLN A 294 13.83 17.20 -4.69
CA GLN A 294 14.99 16.69 -3.92
C GLN A 294 14.61 15.92 -2.63
N GLU A 295 13.46 16.22 -2.03
CA GLU A 295 12.99 15.61 -0.78
C GLU A 295 12.11 14.37 -0.96
N THR A 296 11.91 13.91 -2.21
CA THR A 296 10.99 12.83 -2.54
C THR A 296 11.65 11.77 -3.42
N TRP A 297 10.86 10.79 -3.88
CA TRP A 297 11.28 10.01 -5.04
C TRP A 297 11.24 10.88 -6.30
N ALA A 298 12.28 10.75 -7.12
CA ALA A 298 12.51 11.56 -8.30
C ALA A 298 12.92 10.65 -9.49
N ILE A 299 12.15 9.58 -9.72
CA ILE A 299 12.51 8.52 -10.68
C ILE A 299 12.54 9.01 -12.12
N GLN A 300 11.69 9.96 -12.47
CA GLN A 300 11.71 10.68 -13.74
C GLN A 300 12.61 11.93 -13.69
N GLY A 301 13.39 12.13 -12.62
CA GLY A 301 14.24 13.30 -12.43
C GLY A 301 13.75 14.22 -11.34
N VAL A 302 14.67 15.06 -10.86
CA VAL A 302 14.48 15.93 -9.71
C VAL A 302 13.88 17.28 -10.12
N TYR A 303 14.23 17.76 -11.32
CA TYR A 303 13.57 18.89 -11.99
C TYR A 303 13.35 18.58 -13.47
N PRO A 304 12.38 19.17 -14.20
CA PRO A 304 12.24 18.95 -15.64
C PRO A 304 13.50 19.27 -16.46
N GLY A 305 13.60 18.68 -17.65
CA GLY A 305 14.70 18.94 -18.59
C GLY A 305 14.80 20.42 -18.99
N MET A 306 16.03 20.91 -19.18
CA MET A 306 16.36 22.25 -19.65
C MET A 306 17.57 22.18 -20.59
N ASP A 307 17.72 23.18 -21.48
CA ASP A 307 18.78 23.15 -22.49
C ASP A 307 19.31 24.53 -22.88
N TRP A 308 20.54 24.59 -23.38
CA TRP A 308 21.18 25.81 -23.87
C TRP A 308 20.76 26.14 -25.29
N THR A 309 20.71 27.42 -25.63
CA THR A 309 20.73 27.81 -27.03
C THR A 309 22.10 27.48 -27.65
N PRO A 310 22.18 27.06 -28.93
CA PRO A 310 23.45 26.64 -29.55
C PRO A 310 24.56 27.71 -29.57
N ASP A 311 24.20 28.98 -29.39
CA ASP A 311 25.13 30.11 -29.28
C ASP A 311 25.71 30.32 -27.88
N ASN A 312 25.36 29.48 -26.89
CA ASN A 312 25.75 29.56 -25.47
C ASN A 312 25.26 30.82 -24.74
N ARG A 313 24.32 31.58 -25.32
CA ARG A 313 23.87 32.86 -24.73
C ARG A 313 22.72 32.70 -23.75
N SER A 314 21.85 31.72 -23.97
CA SER A 314 20.64 31.56 -23.19
C SER A 314 20.40 30.12 -22.77
N ILE A 315 19.60 29.95 -21.72
CA ILE A 315 19.07 28.66 -21.26
C ILE A 315 17.55 28.71 -21.38
N VAL A 316 16.94 27.65 -21.91
CA VAL A 316 15.49 27.44 -22.01
C VAL A 316 15.08 26.40 -20.97
N PHE A 317 14.08 26.73 -20.15
CA PHE A 317 13.68 25.92 -19.00
C PHE A 317 12.18 26.12 -18.68
N TRP A 318 11.60 25.19 -17.93
CA TRP A 318 10.23 25.33 -17.41
C TRP A 318 10.22 26.04 -16.05
N ALA A 319 9.28 26.97 -15.84
CA ALA A 319 8.98 27.60 -14.55
C ALA A 319 7.63 28.33 -14.59
N GLY A 320 6.90 28.38 -13.47
CA GLY A 320 5.64 29.11 -13.36
C GLY A 320 4.59 28.67 -14.38
N GLY A 321 4.59 27.39 -14.74
CA GLY A 321 3.71 26.80 -15.74
C GLY A 321 4.07 27.12 -17.19
N GLY A 322 5.10 27.93 -17.43
CA GLY A 322 5.51 28.37 -18.77
C GLY A 322 6.89 27.86 -19.19
N ILE A 323 7.19 28.00 -20.47
CA ILE A 323 8.55 27.84 -21.00
C ILE A 323 9.23 29.21 -20.95
N LYS A 324 10.38 29.28 -20.28
CA LYS A 324 11.15 30.50 -20.06
C LYS A 324 12.47 30.43 -20.79
N ARG A 325 13.01 31.59 -21.13
CA ARG A 325 14.37 31.79 -21.62
C ARG A 325 15.07 32.78 -20.72
N ILE A 326 16.29 32.47 -20.30
CA ILE A 326 17.16 33.40 -19.58
C ILE A 326 18.42 33.69 -20.38
N ASP A 327 18.75 34.97 -20.57
CA ASP A 327 20.05 35.39 -21.07
C ASP A 327 21.08 35.34 -19.93
N VAL A 328 22.16 34.58 -20.11
CA VAL A 328 23.10 34.28 -19.02
C VAL A 328 23.91 35.51 -18.60
N ALA A 329 24.25 36.39 -19.54
CA ALA A 329 25.06 37.56 -19.26
C ALA A 329 24.28 38.65 -18.51
N SER A 330 23.06 38.96 -18.97
CA SER A 330 22.20 39.98 -18.38
C SER A 330 21.31 39.48 -17.24
N LYS A 331 21.11 38.16 -17.14
CA LYS A 331 20.15 37.48 -16.25
C LYS A 331 18.68 37.86 -16.53
N THR A 332 18.39 38.37 -17.72
CA THR A 332 17.03 38.74 -18.11
C THR A 332 16.23 37.48 -18.45
N VAL A 333 15.08 37.29 -17.79
CA VAL A 333 14.13 36.23 -18.10
C VAL A 333 13.04 36.77 -19.04
N SER A 334 12.70 35.98 -20.06
CA SER A 334 11.59 36.21 -20.98
C SER A 334 10.77 34.95 -21.19
N ASP A 335 9.49 35.10 -21.50
CA ASP A 335 8.60 33.99 -21.84
C ASP A 335 8.80 33.52 -23.29
N ILE A 336 8.76 32.21 -23.50
CA ILE A 336 8.50 31.59 -24.81
C ILE A 336 7.04 31.12 -24.79
N PRO A 337 6.10 31.89 -25.36
CA PRO A 337 4.68 31.55 -25.28
C PRO A 337 4.42 30.26 -26.05
N PHE A 338 3.63 29.35 -25.48
CA PHE A 338 3.17 28.16 -26.19
C PHE A 338 1.66 28.05 -26.09
N HIS A 339 1.06 27.36 -27.05
CA HIS A 339 -0.34 26.96 -27.00
C HIS A 339 -0.47 25.51 -27.47
N VAL A 340 -1.12 24.68 -26.66
CA VAL A 340 -1.46 23.29 -26.99
C VAL A 340 -2.97 23.17 -27.03
N ALA A 341 -3.50 22.71 -28.17
CA ALA A 341 -4.89 22.37 -28.38
C ALA A 341 -5.01 20.91 -28.87
N GLY A 342 -5.81 20.09 -28.20
CA GLY A 342 -5.96 18.67 -28.52
C GLY A 342 -6.89 17.95 -27.57
N THR A 343 -6.74 16.62 -27.47
CA THR A 343 -7.51 15.81 -26.52
C THR A 343 -6.63 14.81 -25.77
N ARG A 344 -7.11 14.34 -24.62
CA ARG A 344 -6.51 13.24 -23.84
C ARG A 344 -7.55 12.20 -23.50
N ARG A 345 -7.23 10.93 -23.72
CA ARG A 345 -8.12 9.84 -23.38
C ARG A 345 -8.10 9.59 -21.87
N ILE A 346 -9.29 9.50 -21.28
CA ILE A 346 -9.49 9.06 -19.89
C ILE A 346 -10.50 7.92 -19.87
N THR A 347 -10.11 6.82 -19.24
CA THR A 347 -10.98 5.69 -18.91
C THR A 347 -11.83 6.07 -17.70
N GLN A 348 -13.11 5.74 -17.73
CA GLN A 348 -14.03 6.02 -16.63
C GLN A 348 -13.54 5.36 -15.33
N ALA A 349 -13.42 6.17 -14.27
CA ALA A 349 -13.04 5.72 -12.94
C ALA A 349 -13.94 4.57 -12.45
N VAL A 350 -13.33 3.52 -11.90
CA VAL A 350 -14.08 2.47 -11.19
C VAL A 350 -14.60 3.03 -9.86
N ARG A 351 -15.90 2.91 -9.65
CA ARG A 351 -16.59 3.36 -8.44
C ARG A 351 -17.92 2.62 -8.33
N HIS A 352 -18.12 1.89 -7.25
CA HIS A 352 -19.32 1.10 -7.03
C HIS A 352 -20.06 1.56 -5.77
N ALA A 353 -21.38 1.34 -5.72
CA ALA A 353 -22.14 1.66 -4.51
C ALA A 353 -21.84 0.65 -3.41
N VAL A 354 -21.53 1.12 -2.20
CA VAL A 354 -21.20 0.28 -1.05
C VAL A 354 -22.42 0.14 -0.14
N ASP A 355 -22.78 -1.11 0.20
CA ASP A 355 -23.78 -1.36 1.23
C ASP A 355 -23.16 -1.23 2.63
N VAL A 356 -23.20 -0.02 3.18
CA VAL A 356 -22.45 0.36 4.40
C VAL A 356 -22.93 -0.41 5.64
N ALA A 357 -24.23 -0.61 5.78
CA ALA A 357 -24.84 -1.19 6.98
C ALA A 357 -26.06 -2.05 6.62
N PRO A 358 -25.85 -3.23 6.02
CA PRO A 358 -26.91 -4.18 5.78
C PRO A 358 -27.52 -4.66 7.11
N THR A 359 -28.77 -5.10 7.11
CA THR A 359 -29.44 -5.64 8.31
C THR A 359 -28.80 -6.93 8.83
N GLN A 360 -28.15 -7.68 7.95
CA GLN A 360 -27.36 -8.87 8.25
C GLN A 360 -26.08 -8.85 7.43
N PHE A 361 -25.02 -9.48 7.92
CA PHE A 361 -23.78 -9.64 7.19
C PHE A 361 -23.34 -11.12 7.14
N ASP A 362 -22.63 -11.47 6.07
CA ASP A 362 -21.97 -12.76 5.96
C ASP A 362 -20.63 -12.71 6.71
N VAL A 363 -20.40 -13.68 7.59
CA VAL A 363 -19.13 -13.93 8.27
C VAL A 363 -18.20 -14.60 7.25
N LYS A 364 -17.23 -13.83 6.74
CA LYS A 364 -16.31 -14.24 5.68
C LYS A 364 -14.90 -14.51 6.21
N MET A 365 -14.49 -13.84 7.29
CA MET A 365 -13.17 -14.04 7.88
C MET A 365 -13.15 -15.26 8.79
N ILE A 366 -13.04 -16.44 8.16
CA ILE A 366 -12.81 -17.71 8.85
C ILE A 366 -11.31 -17.90 9.03
N ARG A 367 -10.86 -18.05 10.28
CA ARG A 367 -9.45 -18.18 10.61
C ARG A 367 -9.14 -19.57 11.16
N SER A 368 -7.87 -19.95 11.00
CA SER A 368 -7.28 -21.19 11.54
C SER A 368 -8.16 -22.42 11.36
N ALA A 369 -8.79 -22.57 10.19
CA ALA A 369 -9.62 -23.72 9.91
C ALA A 369 -8.77 -24.99 9.81
N HIS A 370 -9.14 -26.01 10.60
CA HIS A 370 -8.47 -27.30 10.65
C HIS A 370 -9.49 -28.44 10.52
N VAL A 371 -9.27 -29.31 9.54
CA VAL A 371 -10.04 -30.52 9.31
C VAL A 371 -9.59 -31.62 10.26
N SER A 372 -10.53 -32.40 10.77
CA SER A 372 -10.28 -33.54 11.64
C SER A 372 -9.42 -34.60 10.92
N PRO A 373 -8.63 -35.41 11.66
CA PRO A 373 -7.74 -36.41 11.04
C PRO A 373 -8.45 -37.38 10.09
N ASP A 374 -9.72 -37.70 10.34
CA ASP A 374 -10.58 -38.56 9.52
C ASP A 374 -11.26 -37.86 8.33
N GLY A 375 -11.05 -36.55 8.17
CA GLY A 375 -11.59 -35.75 7.07
C GLY A 375 -13.07 -35.38 7.20
N ARG A 376 -13.75 -35.70 8.31
CA ARG A 376 -15.21 -35.57 8.42
C ARG A 376 -15.70 -34.23 8.96
N ARG A 377 -14.92 -33.57 9.81
CA ARG A 377 -15.31 -32.33 10.51
C ARG A 377 -14.25 -31.27 10.34
N VAL A 378 -14.65 -30.01 10.44
CA VAL A 378 -13.74 -28.86 10.45
C VAL A 378 -14.03 -28.02 11.69
N VAL A 379 -12.96 -27.61 12.37
CA VAL A 379 -13.00 -26.59 13.44
C VAL A 379 -12.34 -25.32 12.93
N PHE A 380 -12.84 -24.16 13.31
CA PHE A 380 -12.29 -22.86 12.92
C PHE A 380 -12.66 -21.79 13.94
N ASP A 381 -11.94 -20.67 13.94
CA ASP A 381 -12.33 -19.48 14.71
C ASP A 381 -12.95 -18.39 13.83
N ALA A 382 -14.04 -17.80 14.32
CA ALA A 382 -14.73 -16.66 13.72
C ALA A 382 -15.50 -15.92 14.82
N LEU A 383 -15.55 -14.58 14.73
CA LEU A 383 -16.21 -13.73 15.74
C LEU A 383 -15.73 -14.00 17.18
N GLY A 384 -14.43 -14.26 17.36
CA GLY A 384 -13.81 -14.48 18.67
C GLY A 384 -14.11 -15.85 19.28
N HIS A 385 -14.59 -16.81 18.48
CA HIS A 385 -15.20 -18.03 18.98
C HIS A 385 -14.87 -19.24 18.12
N LEU A 386 -14.79 -20.43 18.73
CA LEU A 386 -14.63 -21.68 18.00
C LEU A 386 -15.96 -22.24 17.52
N TRP A 387 -15.96 -22.63 16.24
CA TRP A 387 -17.05 -23.26 15.54
C TRP A 387 -16.63 -24.61 15.00
N ILE A 388 -17.58 -25.55 14.94
CA ILE A 388 -17.38 -26.87 14.36
C ILE A 388 -18.53 -27.20 13.40
N ARG A 389 -18.21 -27.86 12.29
CA ARG A 389 -19.18 -28.30 11.27
C ARG A 389 -18.70 -29.59 10.59
N ASP A 390 -19.63 -30.36 10.02
CA ASP A 390 -19.31 -31.47 9.12
C ASP A 390 -18.85 -30.94 7.75
N VAL A 391 -17.82 -31.58 7.19
CA VAL A 391 -17.27 -31.24 5.86
C VAL A 391 -18.29 -31.53 4.75
N SER A 392 -19.19 -32.50 4.97
CA SER A 392 -20.27 -32.83 4.02
C SER A 392 -21.40 -31.78 3.98
N GLY A 393 -21.52 -30.88 4.96
CA GLY A 393 -22.59 -29.89 5.02
C GLY A 393 -23.06 -29.55 6.44
N GLY A 394 -24.18 -28.83 6.55
CA GLY A 394 -24.78 -28.44 7.83
C GLY A 394 -24.47 -27.00 8.27
N THR A 395 -25.03 -26.59 9.41
CA THR A 395 -24.79 -25.24 9.97
C THR A 395 -23.64 -25.31 10.98
N PRO A 396 -22.67 -24.39 10.94
CA PRO A 396 -21.66 -24.29 11.99
C PRO A 396 -22.30 -24.12 13.38
N ARG A 397 -21.77 -24.81 14.38
CA ARG A 397 -22.19 -24.67 15.78
C ARG A 397 -21.01 -24.30 16.67
N ARG A 398 -21.28 -23.64 17.78
CA ARG A 398 -20.26 -23.38 18.81
C ARG A 398 -19.69 -24.70 19.35
N LEU A 399 -18.36 -24.72 19.49
CA LEU A 399 -17.65 -25.85 20.09
C LEU A 399 -17.67 -25.78 21.63
N THR A 400 -17.51 -24.58 22.18
CA THR A 400 -17.49 -24.33 23.63
C THR A 400 -18.70 -23.50 24.05
N THR A 401 -18.88 -23.34 25.35
CA THR A 401 -19.87 -22.43 25.96
C THR A 401 -19.23 -21.16 26.54
N GLN A 402 -17.92 -20.96 26.32
CA GLN A 402 -17.18 -19.84 26.91
C GLN A 402 -17.52 -18.51 26.22
N THR A 403 -17.63 -17.45 27.02
CA THR A 403 -17.98 -16.09 26.58
C THR A 403 -17.11 -14.99 27.17
N ASP A 404 -16.23 -15.29 28.13
CA ASP A 404 -15.39 -14.30 28.83
C ASP A 404 -14.03 -14.05 28.17
N ALA A 405 -13.64 -14.89 27.20
CA ALA A 405 -12.43 -14.74 26.41
C ALA A 405 -12.66 -15.16 24.96
N PHE A 406 -11.92 -14.53 24.04
CA PHE A 406 -11.84 -14.98 22.65
C PHE A 406 -11.10 -16.31 22.55
N GLU A 407 -11.41 -17.08 21.52
CA GLU A 407 -10.87 -18.41 21.28
C GLU A 407 -10.23 -18.46 19.90
N LEU A 408 -8.98 -18.93 19.81
CA LEU A 408 -8.09 -18.73 18.68
C LEU A 408 -7.31 -20.00 18.34
N ASN A 409 -6.93 -20.14 17.07
CA ASN A 409 -5.99 -21.16 16.57
C ASN A 409 -6.29 -22.61 17.05
N PRO A 410 -7.47 -23.18 16.73
CA PRO A 410 -7.80 -24.55 17.14
C PRO A 410 -6.98 -25.60 16.37
N SER A 411 -6.59 -26.69 17.05
CA SER A 411 -5.90 -27.84 16.45
C SER A 411 -6.40 -29.16 17.03
N TRP A 412 -6.48 -30.19 16.19
CA TRP A 412 -6.98 -31.53 16.56
C TRP A 412 -5.88 -32.41 17.15
N SER A 413 -6.24 -33.25 18.12
CA SER A 413 -5.45 -34.43 18.46
C SER A 413 -5.47 -35.45 17.31
N ARG A 414 -4.41 -36.25 17.16
CA ARG A 414 -4.30 -37.23 16.04
C ARG A 414 -5.38 -38.31 16.06
N ASP A 415 -5.96 -38.61 17.22
CA ASP A 415 -7.10 -39.52 17.36
C ASP A 415 -8.46 -38.85 17.08
N GLY A 416 -8.49 -37.54 16.82
CA GLY A 416 -9.70 -36.78 16.53
C GLY A 416 -10.64 -36.57 17.72
N ARG A 417 -10.21 -36.87 18.96
CA ARG A 417 -11.06 -36.82 20.16
C ARG A 417 -10.98 -35.51 20.93
N GLN A 418 -9.90 -34.76 20.80
CA GLN A 418 -9.69 -33.49 21.50
C GLN A 418 -9.28 -32.38 20.55
N ILE A 419 -9.55 -31.15 20.98
CA ILE A 419 -9.14 -29.93 20.32
C ILE A 419 -8.37 -29.09 21.35
N VAL A 420 -7.21 -28.55 20.96
CA VAL A 420 -6.45 -27.57 21.73
C VAL A 420 -6.57 -26.21 21.05
N PHE A 421 -6.62 -25.14 21.83
CA PHE A 421 -6.76 -23.78 21.32
C PHE A 421 -6.17 -22.76 22.30
N ALA A 422 -5.86 -21.58 21.78
CA ALA A 422 -5.44 -20.43 22.57
C ALA A 422 -6.65 -19.57 22.91
N THR A 423 -6.53 -18.78 23.98
CA THR A 423 -7.56 -17.82 24.39
C THR A 423 -7.00 -16.42 24.51
N TRP A 424 -7.85 -15.40 24.43
CA TRP A 424 -7.48 -14.02 24.72
C TRP A 424 -8.55 -13.30 25.55
N SER A 425 -8.12 -12.68 26.65
CA SER A 425 -8.91 -11.76 27.46
C SER A 425 -8.06 -10.53 27.78
N ASP A 426 -8.59 -9.32 27.60
CA ASP A 426 -7.83 -8.12 27.95
C ASP A 426 -7.52 -8.03 29.46
N GLU A 427 -8.36 -8.68 30.29
CA GLU A 427 -8.22 -8.70 31.75
C GLU A 427 -7.31 -9.83 32.24
N LYS A 428 -7.51 -11.05 31.71
CA LYS A 428 -6.79 -12.26 32.17
C LYS A 428 -5.59 -12.64 31.31
N GLN A 429 -5.38 -11.96 30.18
CA GLN A 429 -4.51 -12.38 29.07
C GLN A 429 -4.88 -13.77 28.53
N GLY A 430 -4.00 -14.37 27.74
CA GLY A 430 -4.24 -15.66 27.11
C GLY A 430 -3.81 -16.85 27.94
N ALA A 431 -4.45 -17.99 27.63
CA ALA A 431 -4.17 -19.31 28.17
C ALA A 431 -4.32 -20.36 27.06
N ILE A 432 -3.66 -21.51 27.21
CA ILE A 432 -3.90 -22.68 26.34
C ILE A 432 -4.91 -23.60 27.02
N GLN A 433 -5.93 -24.00 26.26
CA GLN A 433 -7.00 -24.86 26.74
C GLN A 433 -7.24 -26.08 25.83
N THR A 434 -7.79 -27.15 26.40
CA THR A 434 -8.26 -28.32 25.66
C THR A 434 -9.75 -28.56 25.87
N VAL A 435 -10.44 -29.07 24.86
CA VAL A 435 -11.86 -29.43 24.90
C VAL A 435 -12.11 -30.73 24.14
N SER A 436 -13.17 -31.45 24.49
CA SER A 436 -13.65 -32.60 23.70
C SER A 436 -14.02 -32.14 22.29
N ALA A 437 -13.72 -32.96 21.28
CA ALA A 437 -14.14 -32.74 19.90
C ALA A 437 -15.67 -32.75 19.72
N THR A 438 -16.43 -33.23 20.69
CA THR A 438 -17.90 -33.12 20.70
C THR A 438 -18.37 -31.74 21.21
N GLY A 439 -17.50 -31.01 21.89
CA GLY A 439 -17.75 -29.72 22.55
C GLY A 439 -17.94 -29.85 24.06
N GLY A 440 -18.13 -28.70 24.72
CA GLY A 440 -18.38 -28.60 26.16
C GLY A 440 -17.44 -27.64 26.89
N THR A 441 -17.25 -27.88 28.19
CA THR A 441 -16.37 -27.08 29.05
C THR A 441 -14.90 -27.37 28.74
N ALA A 442 -14.14 -26.32 28.46
CA ALA A 442 -12.72 -26.42 28.20
C ALA A 442 -11.88 -26.46 29.50
N ARG A 443 -10.68 -27.05 29.43
CA ARG A 443 -9.72 -27.16 30.53
C ARG A 443 -8.45 -26.40 30.21
N THR A 444 -8.06 -25.48 31.07
CA THR A 444 -6.77 -24.78 30.97
C THR A 444 -5.61 -25.70 31.33
N ILE A 445 -4.54 -25.70 30.52
CA ILE A 445 -3.34 -26.52 30.74
C ILE A 445 -2.08 -25.70 31.08
N THR A 446 -2.08 -24.40 30.80
CA THR A 446 -1.02 -23.47 31.21
C THR A 446 -1.26 -22.94 32.62
N THR A 447 -0.19 -22.73 33.39
CA THR A 447 -0.26 -22.19 34.76
C THR A 447 -0.02 -20.69 34.86
N GLN A 448 0.51 -20.07 33.80
CA GLN A 448 0.78 -18.64 33.72
C GLN A 448 -0.05 -18.01 32.61
N PRO A 449 -0.45 -16.74 32.76
CA PRO A 449 -1.01 -15.95 31.67
C PRO A 449 0.08 -15.52 30.68
N GLY A 450 -0.33 -15.26 29.43
CA GLY A 450 0.56 -14.69 28.43
C GLY A 450 -0.14 -14.49 27.08
N ASN A 451 0.62 -14.09 26.08
CA ASN A 451 0.09 -13.97 24.71
C ASN A 451 0.48 -15.26 23.98
N TYR A 452 -0.44 -16.20 23.88
CA TYR A 452 -0.20 -17.52 23.31
C TYR A 452 -0.98 -17.71 22.03
N ILE A 453 -0.34 -18.37 21.06
CA ILE A 453 -0.93 -18.66 19.74
C ILE A 453 -0.49 -20.05 19.26
N GLU A 454 -1.18 -20.54 18.24
CA GLU A 454 -0.78 -21.73 17.45
C GLU A 454 -0.49 -23.01 18.28
N PRO A 455 -1.37 -23.43 19.22
CA PRO A 455 -1.13 -24.66 19.96
C PRO A 455 -1.38 -25.92 19.10
N VAL A 456 -0.56 -26.95 19.29
CA VAL A 456 -0.66 -28.24 18.59
C VAL A 456 -0.37 -29.42 19.51
N PHE A 457 -1.04 -30.55 19.29
CA PHE A 457 -0.77 -31.80 20.02
C PHE A 457 0.41 -32.58 19.43
N SER A 458 1.15 -33.28 20.30
CA SER A 458 2.02 -34.38 19.89
C SER A 458 1.18 -35.55 19.33
N PRO A 459 1.74 -36.37 18.41
CA PRO A 459 1.03 -37.52 17.86
C PRO A 459 0.51 -38.50 18.90
N ASP A 460 1.23 -38.68 20.01
CA ASP A 460 0.82 -39.52 21.14
C ASP A 460 -0.19 -38.86 22.10
N GLY A 461 -0.53 -37.58 21.88
CA GLY A 461 -1.48 -36.80 22.66
C GLY A 461 -1.00 -36.37 24.05
N LYS A 462 0.25 -36.64 24.43
CA LYS A 462 0.75 -36.38 25.79
C LYS A 462 1.32 -34.98 26.00
N THR A 463 1.71 -34.31 24.93
CA THR A 463 2.36 -32.99 24.96
C THR A 463 1.64 -32.03 24.03
N VAL A 464 1.58 -30.76 24.43
CA VAL A 464 1.16 -29.64 23.58
C VAL A 464 2.35 -28.72 23.38
N ALA A 465 2.60 -28.31 22.14
CA ALA A 465 3.50 -27.21 21.80
C ALA A 465 2.69 -25.97 21.44
N TYR A 466 3.21 -24.77 21.72
CA TYR A 466 2.56 -23.50 21.36
C TYR A 466 3.60 -22.38 21.26
N SER A 467 3.23 -21.29 20.59
CA SER A 467 4.07 -20.08 20.49
C SER A 467 3.64 -19.05 21.54
N LYS A 468 4.62 -18.42 22.20
CA LYS A 468 4.42 -17.25 23.06
C LYS A 468 4.96 -16.01 22.35
N VAL A 469 4.10 -15.01 22.16
CA VAL A 469 4.40 -13.75 21.46
C VAL A 469 4.42 -12.56 22.41
N SER A 470 4.83 -11.39 21.90
CA SER A 470 4.88 -10.15 22.67
C SER A 470 3.51 -9.42 22.63
N ASP A 471 3.42 -8.24 23.24
CA ASP A 471 2.19 -7.45 23.36
C ASP A 471 1.75 -6.75 22.08
N GLY A 472 2.65 -6.65 21.11
CA GLY A 472 2.35 -6.07 19.81
C GLY A 472 1.86 -4.62 19.89
N TYR A 473 2.23 -3.89 20.95
CA TYR A 473 1.85 -2.50 21.23
C TYR A 473 0.36 -2.25 21.55
N LEU A 474 -0.56 -3.12 21.11
CA LEU A 474 -2.00 -2.98 21.36
C LEU A 474 -2.46 -3.52 22.73
N THR A 475 -1.82 -4.60 23.20
CA THR A 475 -2.23 -5.34 24.40
C THR A 475 -1.30 -5.08 25.58
N SER A 476 -1.56 -5.72 26.73
CA SER A 476 -0.75 -5.54 27.93
C SER A 476 0.68 -6.07 27.74
N PRO A 477 1.73 -5.29 28.10
CA PRO A 477 3.14 -5.73 28.06
C PRO A 477 3.48 -6.73 29.17
N VAL A 478 2.61 -6.87 30.18
CA VAL A 478 2.76 -7.85 31.26
C VAL A 478 2.77 -9.26 30.65
N ASN A 479 3.65 -10.14 31.12
CA ASN A 479 3.85 -11.49 30.55
C ASN A 479 4.23 -11.58 29.06
N GLY A 480 4.45 -10.45 28.37
CA GLY A 480 4.84 -10.38 26.94
C GLY A 480 6.35 -10.48 26.66
N ARG A 481 7.13 -11.01 27.61
CA ARG A 481 8.58 -11.27 27.53
C ARG A 481 8.86 -12.77 27.41
N GLU A 482 10.11 -13.13 27.11
CA GLU A 482 10.53 -14.53 26.90
C GLU A 482 9.67 -15.18 25.82
N THR A 483 9.65 -14.58 24.63
CA THR A 483 8.92 -15.12 23.47
C THR A 483 9.63 -16.36 22.95
N GLY A 484 8.89 -17.22 22.24
CA GLY A 484 9.44 -18.43 21.65
C GLY A 484 8.43 -19.57 21.63
N ILE A 485 8.91 -20.78 21.38
CA ILE A 485 8.11 -21.99 21.31
C ILE A 485 8.23 -22.73 22.63
N TYR A 486 7.09 -23.04 23.25
CA TYR A 486 6.99 -23.74 24.52
C TYR A 486 6.32 -25.11 24.35
N VAL A 487 6.63 -26.02 25.26
CA VAL A 487 5.95 -27.31 25.39
C VAL A 487 5.41 -27.51 26.81
N VAL A 488 4.23 -28.11 26.92
CA VAL A 488 3.54 -28.39 28.20
C VAL A 488 2.87 -29.77 28.15
N PRO A 489 2.81 -30.53 29.25
CA PRO A 489 2.03 -31.76 29.29
C PRO A 489 0.54 -31.49 29.00
N THR A 490 -0.11 -32.34 28.22
CA THR A 490 -1.55 -32.23 27.94
C THR A 490 -2.39 -32.26 29.21
N ALA A 491 -1.91 -32.93 30.27
CA ALA A 491 -2.55 -32.96 31.59
C ALA A 491 -2.53 -31.61 32.33
N GLY A 492 -1.75 -30.64 31.86
CA GLY A 492 -1.45 -29.38 32.52
C GLY A 492 -0.16 -29.44 33.33
N GLY A 493 0.47 -28.27 33.55
CA GLY A 493 1.67 -28.16 34.37
C GLY A 493 2.60 -27.03 33.94
N THR A 494 3.85 -27.11 34.39
CA THR A 494 4.90 -26.13 34.05
C THR A 494 5.31 -26.29 32.59
N ALA A 495 5.16 -25.23 31.80
CA ALA A 495 5.65 -25.17 30.43
C ALA A 495 7.18 -25.00 30.41
N ARG A 496 7.83 -25.58 29.40
CA ARG A 496 9.27 -25.45 29.15
C ARG A 496 9.51 -24.78 27.81
N LEU A 497 10.39 -23.78 27.78
CA LEU A 497 10.88 -23.18 26.55
C LEU A 497 11.69 -24.22 25.76
N LEU A 498 11.31 -24.43 24.51
CA LEU A 498 11.98 -25.36 23.59
C LEU A 498 12.89 -24.61 22.60
N SER A 499 12.44 -23.46 22.10
CA SER A 499 13.24 -22.56 21.25
C SER A 499 12.85 -21.11 21.57
N ASP A 500 13.83 -20.21 21.63
CA ASP A 500 13.64 -18.77 21.87
C ASP A 500 13.17 -17.99 20.64
N SER A 501 13.00 -18.69 19.51
CA SER A 501 12.57 -18.13 18.24
C SER A 501 11.70 -19.11 17.45
N GLY A 502 11.06 -18.61 16.41
CA GLY A 502 10.21 -19.41 15.52
C GLY A 502 8.71 -19.30 15.83
N SER A 503 7.92 -19.91 14.94
CA SER A 503 6.45 -19.86 14.91
C SER A 503 5.89 -21.10 14.21
N ALA A 504 4.56 -21.27 14.23
CA ALA A 504 3.82 -22.36 13.60
C ALA A 504 4.38 -23.77 13.95
N PRO A 505 4.44 -24.13 15.24
CA PRO A 505 4.99 -25.41 15.68
C PRO A 505 4.18 -26.60 15.15
N GLN A 506 4.87 -27.67 14.77
CA GLN A 506 4.29 -28.90 14.21
C GLN A 506 5.08 -30.12 14.69
N PHE A 507 4.44 -31.13 15.25
CA PHE A 507 5.15 -32.34 15.68
C PHE A 507 5.49 -33.27 14.52
N GLY A 508 6.71 -33.84 14.56
CA GLY A 508 7.09 -34.97 13.73
C GLY A 508 6.37 -36.26 14.15
N ALA A 509 6.39 -37.26 13.28
CA ALA A 509 5.62 -38.50 13.37
C ALA A 509 5.89 -39.29 14.67
N SER A 510 7.13 -39.27 15.16
CA SER A 510 7.59 -39.98 16.37
C SER A 510 7.31 -39.25 17.69
N SER A 511 6.74 -38.05 17.66
CA SER A 511 6.52 -37.19 18.85
C SER A 511 7.80 -36.70 19.55
N ASP A 512 9.00 -37.04 19.08
CA ASP A 512 10.29 -36.68 19.68
C ASP A 512 10.90 -35.40 19.12
N ARG A 513 10.31 -34.85 18.04
CA ARG A 513 10.80 -33.66 17.35
C ARG A 513 9.68 -32.69 17.00
N LEU A 514 9.99 -31.40 17.06
CA LEU A 514 9.10 -30.32 16.67
C LEU A 514 9.68 -29.56 15.48
N PHE A 515 8.93 -29.47 14.39
CA PHE A 515 9.16 -28.58 13.27
C PHE A 515 8.57 -27.20 13.55
N PHE A 516 9.17 -26.15 12.99
CA PHE A 516 8.69 -24.77 13.13
C PHE A 516 9.24 -23.89 12.01
N THR A 517 8.56 -22.76 11.79
CA THR A 517 8.99 -21.74 10.83
C THR A 517 9.87 -20.72 11.54
N ALA A 518 11.03 -20.42 10.97
CA ALA A 518 11.99 -19.43 11.48
C ALA A 518 12.50 -18.52 10.36
N ARG A 519 13.06 -17.37 10.73
CA ARG A 519 13.69 -16.45 9.78
C ARG A 519 15.19 -16.36 10.03
N GLU A 520 16.00 -16.57 8.99
CA GLU A 520 17.46 -16.51 9.05
C GLU A 520 18.01 -16.00 7.72
N ASN A 521 19.00 -15.10 7.74
CA ASN A 521 19.64 -14.54 6.53
C ASN A 521 18.63 -14.05 5.47
N LYS A 522 17.60 -13.32 5.90
CA LYS A 522 16.47 -12.82 5.09
C LYS A 522 15.54 -13.88 4.48
N LYS A 523 15.84 -15.17 4.61
CA LYS A 523 14.99 -16.29 4.17
C LYS A 523 14.07 -16.77 5.28
N MET A 524 12.96 -17.37 4.89
CA MET A 524 12.10 -18.16 5.76
C MET A 524 12.53 -19.62 5.68
N LEU A 525 12.60 -20.30 6.81
CA LEU A 525 13.11 -21.66 6.94
C LEU A 525 12.10 -22.54 7.66
N LEU A 526 11.97 -23.78 7.20
CA LEU A 526 11.44 -24.87 8.01
C LEU A 526 12.59 -25.46 8.82
N LYS A 527 12.58 -25.24 10.12
CA LYS A 527 13.51 -25.83 11.09
C LYS A 527 12.84 -26.92 11.90
N SER A 528 13.64 -27.70 12.61
CA SER A 528 13.15 -28.60 13.65
C SER A 528 14.13 -28.73 14.79
N ILE A 529 13.64 -29.06 15.98
CA ILE A 529 14.45 -29.33 17.18
C ILE A 529 13.91 -30.56 17.93
N ALA A 530 14.80 -31.37 18.51
CA ALA A 530 14.39 -32.49 19.35
C ALA A 530 13.74 -31.96 20.64
N LEU A 531 12.79 -32.69 21.22
CA LEU A 531 12.05 -32.22 22.39
C LEU A 531 12.92 -31.99 23.62
N ASN A 532 14.10 -32.60 23.73
CA ASN A 532 15.07 -32.30 24.78
C ASN A 532 15.79 -30.94 24.59
N GLY A 533 15.53 -30.21 23.49
CA GLY A 533 16.14 -28.93 23.17
C GLY A 533 17.47 -29.03 22.40
N THR A 534 17.82 -30.21 21.85
CA THR A 534 19.06 -30.41 21.10
C THR A 534 18.80 -30.66 19.60
N GLU A 535 19.87 -30.75 18.81
CA GLU A 535 19.84 -31.16 17.40
C GLU A 535 18.96 -30.31 16.48
N GLU A 536 18.95 -28.99 16.70
CA GLU A 536 18.31 -28.08 15.77
C GLU A 536 18.89 -28.22 14.36
N ARG A 537 18.02 -28.32 13.36
CA ARG A 537 18.42 -28.38 11.95
C ARG A 537 17.38 -27.77 11.02
N ALA A 538 17.84 -27.22 9.90
CA ALA A 538 17.01 -26.69 8.83
C ALA A 538 16.73 -27.76 7.76
N HIS A 539 15.49 -27.82 7.28
CA HIS A 539 15.01 -28.78 6.27
C HIS A 539 14.69 -28.14 4.94
N ALA A 540 14.10 -26.95 4.98
CA ALA A 540 13.78 -26.18 3.79
C ALA A 540 14.05 -24.70 4.04
N SER A 541 14.35 -23.97 2.98
CA SER A 541 14.47 -22.51 3.00
C SER A 541 13.82 -21.92 1.77
N SER A 542 13.29 -20.71 1.87
CA SER A 542 12.75 -19.97 0.74
C SER A 542 12.90 -18.47 1.00
N GLU A 543 13.17 -17.71 -0.05
CA GLU A 543 13.18 -16.25 0.04
C GLU A 543 11.78 -15.68 0.31
N PHE A 544 10.73 -16.34 -0.20
CA PHE A 544 9.37 -15.79 -0.24
C PHE A 544 8.30 -16.69 0.39
N ALA A 545 8.67 -17.83 0.97
CA ALA A 545 7.71 -18.62 1.74
C ALA A 545 7.19 -17.81 2.93
N ARG A 546 5.92 -18.03 3.29
CA ARG A 546 5.30 -17.47 4.49
C ARG A 546 5.14 -18.55 5.56
N ASN A 547 4.52 -19.66 5.20
CA ASN A 547 4.24 -20.78 6.11
C ASN A 547 4.60 -22.13 5.46
N TYR A 548 4.94 -23.11 6.28
CA TYR A 548 5.21 -24.50 5.90
C TYR A 548 4.24 -25.46 6.59
N ALA A 549 3.91 -26.58 5.96
CA ALA A 549 3.15 -27.68 6.55
C ALA A 549 3.74 -29.05 6.16
N VAL A 550 4.24 -29.78 7.15
CA VAL A 550 4.81 -31.13 6.97
C VAL A 550 3.70 -32.18 7.08
N SER A 551 3.67 -33.17 6.18
CA SER A 551 2.67 -34.23 6.27
C SER A 551 2.89 -35.13 7.50
N PRO A 552 1.83 -35.70 8.09
CA PRO A 552 1.92 -36.63 9.22
C PRO A 552 2.91 -37.78 9.08
N ASP A 553 3.09 -38.30 7.87
CA ASP A 553 4.04 -39.37 7.54
C ASP A 553 5.45 -38.86 7.16
N GLU A 554 5.64 -37.55 7.17
CA GLU A 554 6.86 -36.83 6.77
C GLU A 554 7.35 -37.22 5.37
N LYS A 555 6.43 -37.44 4.42
CA LYS A 555 6.75 -37.66 3.00
C LYS A 555 6.48 -36.46 2.11
N TRP A 556 5.69 -35.50 2.57
CA TRP A 556 5.30 -34.32 1.80
C TRP A 556 5.53 -33.04 2.61
N LEU A 557 5.88 -31.99 1.87
CA LEU A 557 5.99 -30.64 2.39
C LEU A 557 5.13 -29.72 1.54
N ALA A 558 4.22 -29.00 2.19
CA ALA A 558 3.49 -27.91 1.58
C ALA A 558 4.03 -26.56 2.09
N TRP A 559 3.96 -25.52 1.27
CA TRP A 559 4.24 -24.16 1.72
C TRP A 559 3.40 -23.14 0.95
N THR A 560 3.26 -21.96 1.55
CA THR A 560 2.67 -20.80 0.88
C THR A 560 3.77 -19.83 0.50
N GLU A 561 3.74 -19.32 -0.73
CA GLU A 561 4.69 -18.33 -1.24
C GLU A 561 3.94 -17.39 -2.17
N ARG A 562 4.00 -16.08 -1.88
CA ARG A 562 3.23 -15.04 -2.58
C ARG A 562 1.76 -15.44 -2.77
N PHE A 563 1.14 -15.80 -1.65
CA PHE A 563 -0.26 -16.23 -1.49
C PHE A 563 -0.64 -17.59 -2.09
N GLN A 564 0.20 -18.17 -2.95
CA GLN A 564 -0.07 -19.45 -3.60
C GLN A 564 0.46 -20.61 -2.76
N ALA A 565 -0.34 -21.67 -2.60
CA ALA A 565 0.05 -22.89 -1.90
C ALA A 565 0.62 -23.93 -2.88
N ARG A 566 1.71 -24.58 -2.47
CA ARG A 566 2.46 -25.56 -3.27
C ARG A 566 2.79 -26.79 -2.46
N VAL A 567 3.00 -27.91 -3.14
CA VAL A 567 3.38 -29.20 -2.56
C VAL A 567 4.62 -29.75 -3.25
N VAL A 568 5.54 -30.33 -2.48
CA VAL A 568 6.71 -31.11 -2.93
C VAL A 568 6.87 -32.38 -2.08
N PRO A 569 7.54 -33.43 -2.59
CA PRO A 569 8.07 -34.49 -1.73
C PRO A 569 9.02 -33.92 -0.67
N PHE A 570 8.91 -34.40 0.57
CA PHE A 570 9.78 -33.98 1.65
C PHE A 570 11.09 -34.78 1.61
N ALA A 571 12.14 -34.16 1.07
CA ALA A 571 13.46 -34.77 1.00
C ALA A 571 14.19 -34.67 2.35
N ARG A 572 14.61 -35.81 2.91
CA ARG A 572 15.44 -35.85 4.13
C ARG A 572 16.91 -35.73 3.76
N THR A 573 17.44 -34.51 3.86
CA THR A 573 18.84 -34.19 3.56
C THR A 573 19.57 -33.65 4.79
N GLY A 574 20.91 -33.68 4.77
CA GLY A 574 21.73 -33.07 5.83
C GLY A 574 21.77 -31.53 5.78
N THR A 575 21.27 -30.94 4.70
CA THR A 575 21.20 -29.50 4.45
C THR A 575 19.79 -29.10 4.04
N ALA A 576 19.41 -27.84 4.26
CA ALA A 576 18.09 -27.35 3.86
C ALA A 576 17.93 -27.33 2.33
N VAL A 577 16.78 -27.79 1.84
CA VAL A 577 16.38 -27.68 0.43
C VAL A 577 15.89 -26.25 0.16
N GLU A 578 16.43 -25.62 -0.88
CA GLU A 578 15.94 -24.31 -1.31
C GLU A 578 14.68 -24.46 -2.18
N LEU A 579 13.60 -23.80 -1.76
CA LEU A 579 12.30 -23.82 -2.40
C LEU A 579 11.95 -22.44 -2.97
N SER A 580 11.46 -22.44 -4.20
CA SER A 580 10.89 -21.27 -4.89
C SER A 580 9.77 -21.72 -5.82
N ALA A 581 8.94 -20.78 -6.26
CA ALA A 581 7.86 -21.04 -7.22
C ALA A 581 8.34 -21.56 -8.60
N ASP A 582 9.62 -21.44 -8.93
CA ASP A 582 10.23 -21.82 -10.21
C ASP A 582 11.31 -22.93 -10.08
N GLN A 583 11.46 -23.51 -8.89
CA GLN A 583 12.45 -24.56 -8.64
C GLN A 583 12.22 -25.81 -9.51
N LYS A 584 13.31 -26.52 -9.83
CA LYS A 584 13.31 -27.74 -10.65
C LYS A 584 13.95 -28.95 -9.97
N ALA A 585 14.37 -28.79 -8.71
CA ALA A 585 15.08 -29.82 -7.96
C ALA A 585 14.16 -30.96 -7.50
N LEU A 586 12.91 -30.64 -7.19
CA LEU A 586 11.88 -31.60 -6.76
C LEU A 586 10.62 -31.47 -7.61
N PRO A 587 9.86 -32.56 -7.83
CA PRO A 587 8.50 -32.45 -8.37
C PRO A 587 7.67 -31.50 -7.50
N MET A 588 7.01 -30.52 -8.13
CA MET A 588 6.21 -29.52 -7.43
C MET A 588 4.89 -29.29 -8.16
N PHE A 589 3.84 -29.08 -7.37
CA PHE A 589 2.51 -28.72 -7.87
C PHE A 589 1.96 -27.52 -7.10
N GLN A 590 1.34 -26.57 -7.80
CA GLN A 590 0.59 -25.47 -7.19
C GLN A 590 -0.87 -25.91 -7.04
N VAL A 591 -1.36 -26.02 -5.80
CA VAL A 591 -2.70 -26.55 -5.53
C VAL A 591 -3.80 -25.48 -5.61
N THR A 592 -3.41 -24.21 -5.50
CA THR A 592 -4.31 -23.06 -5.49
C THR A 592 -4.46 -22.42 -6.88
N ARG A 593 -5.69 -21.95 -7.16
CA ARG A 593 -5.96 -21.03 -8.27
C ARG A 593 -5.57 -19.60 -7.90
N ASP A 594 -6.15 -19.06 -6.82
CA ASP A 594 -6.01 -17.64 -6.45
C ASP A 594 -5.07 -17.44 -5.26
N ALA A 595 -5.35 -18.12 -4.14
CA ALA A 595 -4.55 -18.10 -2.93
C ALA A 595 -4.97 -19.23 -1.97
N GLY A 596 -4.19 -19.46 -0.92
CA GLY A 596 -4.58 -20.33 0.19
C GLY A 596 -3.88 -19.98 1.50
N ASP A 597 -4.67 -19.89 2.57
CA ASP A 597 -4.24 -19.68 3.94
C ASP A 597 -4.54 -20.91 4.81
N TRP A 598 -3.88 -21.00 5.98
CA TRP A 598 -4.02 -22.08 6.96
C TRP A 598 -3.92 -23.49 6.35
N ILE A 599 -2.89 -23.70 5.52
CA ILE A 599 -2.61 -24.99 4.88
C ILE A 599 -2.34 -26.09 5.93
N HIS A 600 -2.93 -27.28 5.75
CA HIS A 600 -2.71 -28.42 6.65
C HIS A 600 -3.06 -29.75 5.99
N TRP A 601 -2.46 -30.83 6.48
CA TRP A 601 -2.62 -32.18 5.94
C TRP A 601 -3.73 -32.98 6.66
N SER A 602 -4.40 -33.86 5.92
CA SER A 602 -5.24 -34.92 6.51
C SER A 602 -4.41 -35.89 7.35
N GLY A 603 -5.05 -36.61 8.28
CA GLY A 603 -4.36 -37.52 9.20
C GLY A 603 -3.61 -38.66 8.52
N ASP A 604 -4.09 -39.08 7.35
CA ASP A 604 -3.49 -40.12 6.50
C ASP A 604 -2.42 -39.59 5.53
N SER A 605 -2.09 -38.29 5.57
CA SER A 605 -1.15 -37.61 4.66
C SER A 605 -1.54 -37.59 3.18
N ALA A 606 -2.75 -38.03 2.82
CA ALA A 606 -3.17 -38.17 1.44
C ALA A 606 -3.73 -36.87 0.85
N LYS A 607 -4.20 -35.93 1.68
CA LYS A 607 -4.94 -34.74 1.25
C LYS A 607 -4.42 -33.48 1.93
N LEU A 608 -4.16 -32.44 1.12
CA LEU A 608 -3.86 -31.09 1.61
C LEU A 608 -5.15 -30.27 1.64
N TRP A 609 -5.36 -29.55 2.73
CA TRP A 609 -6.47 -28.61 2.94
C TRP A 609 -5.95 -27.18 3.06
N TRP A 610 -6.77 -26.21 2.67
CA TRP A 610 -6.52 -24.77 2.84
C TRP A 610 -7.83 -24.00 2.81
N THR A 611 -7.78 -22.74 3.21
CA THR A 611 -8.94 -21.83 3.13
C THR A 611 -8.63 -20.59 2.31
N LEU A 612 -9.68 -19.99 1.75
CA LEU A 612 -9.66 -18.68 1.12
C LEU A 612 -10.96 -17.96 1.49
N GLY A 613 -10.86 -16.96 2.36
CA GLY A 613 -12.04 -16.35 2.98
C GLY A 613 -12.86 -17.40 3.73
N SER A 614 -14.15 -17.50 3.42
CA SER A 614 -15.05 -18.46 4.04
C SER A 614 -15.02 -19.87 3.44
N GLN A 615 -14.23 -20.11 2.39
CA GLN A 615 -14.25 -21.39 1.67
C GLN A 615 -13.10 -22.30 2.06
N LEU A 616 -13.42 -23.56 2.37
CA LEU A 616 -12.48 -24.65 2.61
C LEU A 616 -12.27 -25.48 1.35
N TYR A 617 -11.04 -25.65 0.95
CA TYR A 617 -10.64 -26.44 -0.20
C TYR A 617 -9.80 -27.62 0.25
N GLY A 618 -9.85 -28.72 -0.50
CA GLY A 618 -8.93 -29.82 -0.25
C GLY A 618 -8.67 -30.65 -1.50
N ARG A 619 -7.44 -31.14 -1.62
CA ARG A 619 -6.95 -31.86 -2.79
C ARG A 619 -6.04 -33.02 -2.40
N GLU A 620 -6.29 -34.18 -2.99
CA GLU A 620 -5.47 -35.38 -2.75
C GLU A 620 -4.17 -35.33 -3.55
N THR A 621 -3.06 -35.77 -2.98
CA THR A 621 -1.72 -35.74 -3.61
C THR A 621 -1.64 -36.58 -4.87
N ARG A 622 -2.42 -37.65 -4.97
CA ARG A 622 -2.55 -38.45 -6.20
C ARG A 622 -3.13 -37.66 -7.37
N ASN A 623 -3.81 -36.54 -7.10
CA ASN A 623 -4.30 -35.62 -8.13
C ASN A 623 -3.27 -34.56 -8.49
N ASP A 624 -2.18 -34.41 -7.72
CA ASP A 624 -1.10 -33.44 -7.98
C ASP A 624 0.04 -34.06 -8.81
N PHE A 625 0.27 -35.36 -8.65
CA PHE A 625 1.43 -36.05 -9.21
C PHE A 625 1.07 -37.41 -9.80
N ALA A 626 1.43 -37.62 -11.07
CA ALA A 626 1.17 -38.88 -11.78
C ALA A 626 1.99 -40.08 -11.24
N PHE A 627 3.06 -39.82 -10.47
CA PHE A 627 3.88 -40.89 -9.88
C PHE A 627 3.35 -41.41 -8.54
N VAL A 628 2.30 -40.78 -7.98
CA VAL A 628 1.70 -41.22 -6.72
C VAL A 628 0.75 -42.38 -7.01
N ASP A 629 0.83 -43.43 -6.20
CA ASP A 629 0.00 -44.62 -6.37
C ASP A 629 -1.50 -44.27 -6.41
N GLY A 630 -2.19 -44.81 -7.42
CA GLY A 630 -3.61 -44.54 -7.64
C GLY A 630 -3.93 -43.19 -8.28
N ALA A 631 -2.93 -42.47 -8.81
CA ALA A 631 -3.15 -41.26 -9.60
C ALA A 631 -4.02 -41.54 -10.85
N PRO A 632 -4.95 -40.63 -11.19
CA PRO A 632 -5.73 -40.75 -12.42
C PRO A 632 -4.84 -40.59 -13.66
N ALA A 633 -5.26 -41.18 -14.79
CA ALA A 633 -4.53 -41.07 -16.06
C ALA A 633 -4.33 -39.61 -16.53
N ALA A 634 -5.27 -38.74 -16.19
CA ALA A 634 -5.15 -37.29 -16.38
C ALA A 634 -5.41 -36.60 -15.03
N LEU A 635 -4.47 -35.73 -14.63
CA LEU A 635 -4.59 -34.98 -13.38
C LEU A 635 -5.71 -33.93 -13.51
N PRO A 636 -6.64 -33.84 -12.55
CA PRO A 636 -7.75 -32.87 -12.62
C PRO A 636 -7.23 -31.44 -12.47
N PRO A 637 -7.94 -30.42 -12.99
CA PRO A 637 -7.56 -29.02 -12.78
C PRO A 637 -7.63 -28.63 -11.28
N VAL A 638 -7.00 -27.51 -10.93
CA VAL A 638 -7.10 -26.94 -9.57
C VAL A 638 -8.54 -26.50 -9.28
N ALA A 639 -8.96 -26.61 -8.01
CA ALA A 639 -10.32 -26.30 -7.61
C ALA A 639 -10.62 -24.80 -7.74
N THR A 640 -11.82 -24.48 -8.24
CA THR A 640 -12.28 -23.10 -8.48
C THR A 640 -13.26 -22.60 -7.40
N SER A 641 -13.77 -23.50 -6.57
CA SER A 641 -14.71 -23.27 -5.47
C SER A 641 -14.43 -24.24 -4.33
N GLY A 642 -14.69 -23.82 -3.09
CA GLY A 642 -14.55 -24.66 -1.89
C GLY A 642 -15.88 -24.93 -1.20
N ILE A 643 -15.80 -25.57 -0.03
CA ILE A 643 -16.90 -25.80 0.89
C ILE A 643 -17.11 -24.53 1.70
N GLU A 644 -18.29 -23.92 1.59
CA GLU A 644 -18.64 -22.71 2.32
C GLU A 644 -18.73 -22.97 3.83
N LEU A 645 -17.87 -22.33 4.63
CA LEU A 645 -17.87 -22.39 6.09
C LEU A 645 -18.56 -21.18 6.73
N GLY A 646 -18.67 -20.06 5.99
CA GLY A 646 -19.29 -18.83 6.43
C GLY A 646 -20.76 -18.99 6.80
N PHE A 647 -21.27 -18.03 7.55
CA PHE A 647 -22.66 -18.01 8.03
C PHE A 647 -23.13 -16.57 8.24
N ARG A 648 -24.44 -16.36 8.41
CA ARG A 648 -25.02 -15.02 8.57
C ARG A 648 -25.22 -14.63 10.01
N ARG A 649 -25.03 -13.33 10.29
CA ARG A 649 -25.29 -12.69 11.59
C ARG A 649 -26.06 -11.39 11.41
N PRO A 650 -26.94 -11.03 12.37
CA PRO A 650 -27.52 -9.70 12.40
C PRO A 650 -26.43 -8.67 12.63
N TYR A 651 -26.55 -7.51 11.98
CA TYR A 651 -25.70 -6.36 12.29
C TYR A 651 -26.20 -5.75 13.61
N ASP A 652 -25.34 -5.66 14.63
CA ASP A 652 -25.74 -5.09 15.91
C ASP A 652 -26.03 -3.59 15.80
N ALA A 653 -27.27 -3.22 16.09
CA ALA A 653 -27.77 -1.85 16.10
C ALA A 653 -28.66 -1.60 17.33
N PRO A 654 -28.63 -0.39 17.92
CA PRO A 654 -29.57 -0.04 18.98
C PRO A 654 -31.01 -0.02 18.46
N THR A 655 -31.97 -0.12 19.38
CA THR A 655 -33.40 0.01 19.11
C THR A 655 -33.97 1.22 19.86
N GLY A 656 -35.16 1.67 19.44
CA GLY A 656 -35.84 2.82 20.04
C GLY A 656 -35.43 4.17 19.46
N ARG A 657 -36.15 5.23 19.88
CA ARG A 657 -35.97 6.59 19.36
C ARG A 657 -35.17 7.49 20.30
N VAL A 658 -34.31 8.32 19.71
CA VAL A 658 -33.61 9.42 20.40
C VAL A 658 -33.73 10.70 19.57
N ALA A 659 -34.05 11.82 20.19
CA ALA A 659 -34.06 13.13 19.54
C ALA A 659 -33.01 14.05 20.16
N PHE A 660 -32.17 14.68 19.33
CA PHE A 660 -31.39 15.85 19.72
C PHE A 660 -32.14 17.09 19.26
N THR A 661 -32.47 17.99 20.18
CA THR A 661 -33.31 19.18 19.92
C THR A 661 -32.53 20.48 20.09
N ASN A 662 -32.96 21.55 19.40
CA ASN A 662 -32.41 22.91 19.52
C ASN A 662 -30.92 23.07 19.14
N ALA A 663 -30.36 22.20 18.29
CA ALA A 663 -28.98 22.30 17.83
C ALA A 663 -28.83 23.08 16.53
N ARG A 664 -27.65 23.65 16.29
CA ARG A 664 -27.21 23.98 14.93
C ARG A 664 -26.87 22.68 14.20
N LEU A 665 -27.42 22.44 13.02
CA LEU A 665 -27.14 21.25 12.22
C LEU A 665 -26.33 21.65 10.98
N LEU A 666 -25.10 21.15 10.84
CA LEU A 666 -24.37 21.15 9.59
C LEU A 666 -24.84 19.89 8.84
N THR A 667 -25.87 20.00 7.98
CA THR A 667 -26.43 18.81 7.33
C THR A 667 -25.50 18.28 6.24
N MET A 668 -24.64 19.15 5.70
CA MET A 668 -23.74 18.87 4.58
C MET A 668 -24.46 18.48 3.28
N ARG A 669 -25.78 18.68 3.18
CA ARG A 669 -26.49 18.55 1.90
C ARG A 669 -25.93 19.57 0.91
N GLY A 670 -25.62 19.12 -0.30
CA GLY A 670 -24.92 19.94 -1.29
C GLY A 670 -23.53 20.41 -0.84
N GLY A 671 -22.97 19.80 0.21
CA GLY A 671 -21.68 20.12 0.79
C GLY A 671 -21.66 21.30 1.77
N THR A 672 -22.74 22.05 1.96
CA THR A 672 -22.70 23.33 2.71
C THR A 672 -23.96 23.73 3.49
N GLU A 673 -25.06 22.96 3.46
CA GLU A 673 -26.31 23.36 4.13
C GLU A 673 -26.18 23.38 5.68
N VAL A 674 -26.75 24.43 6.30
CA VAL A 674 -26.82 24.64 7.76
C VAL A 674 -28.23 24.97 8.20
N ILE A 675 -28.68 24.38 9.33
CA ILE A 675 -29.94 24.68 10.01
C ILE A 675 -29.62 25.20 11.41
N GLU A 676 -29.81 26.50 11.67
CA GLU A 676 -29.37 27.14 12.93
C GLU A 676 -30.08 26.63 14.20
N ARG A 677 -31.34 26.19 14.09
CA ARG A 677 -32.10 25.64 15.21
C ARG A 677 -32.93 24.46 14.72
N GLY A 678 -32.30 23.30 14.66
CA GLY A 678 -32.87 22.05 14.18
C GLY A 678 -33.06 21.00 15.27
N THR A 679 -33.81 19.98 14.88
CA THR A 679 -33.96 18.72 15.61
C THR A 679 -33.57 17.58 14.68
N ILE A 680 -32.86 16.58 15.22
CA ILE A 680 -32.57 15.32 14.56
C ILE A 680 -33.16 14.18 15.38
N LEU A 681 -34.05 13.40 14.75
CA LEU A 681 -34.72 12.24 15.32
C LEU A 681 -34.08 10.98 14.75
N LEU A 682 -33.56 10.14 15.63
CA LEU A 682 -32.95 8.85 15.33
C LEU A 682 -33.94 7.74 15.70
N ASN A 683 -33.97 6.67 14.90
CA ASN A 683 -34.65 5.42 15.22
C ASN A 683 -33.69 4.25 14.98
N GLY A 684 -33.23 3.65 16.07
CA GLY A 684 -32.14 2.70 16.04
C GLY A 684 -30.87 3.31 15.44
N ASN A 685 -30.38 2.77 14.32
CA ASN A 685 -29.16 3.24 13.65
C ASN A 685 -29.40 4.17 12.46
N ARG A 686 -30.63 4.64 12.21
CA ARG A 686 -30.95 5.55 11.10
C ARG A 686 -31.58 6.85 11.57
N ILE A 687 -31.38 7.89 10.78
CA ILE A 687 -32.03 9.19 10.93
C ILE A 687 -33.47 9.06 10.41
N GLU A 688 -34.45 9.14 11.30
CA GLU A 688 -35.87 9.10 10.94
C GLU A 688 -36.33 10.45 10.39
N ALA A 689 -35.90 11.56 11.00
CA ALA A 689 -36.23 12.91 10.56
C ALA A 689 -35.16 13.93 10.97
N VAL A 690 -35.00 14.99 10.18
CA VAL A 690 -34.06 16.09 10.45
C VAL A 690 -34.62 17.40 9.90
N GLY A 691 -34.53 18.49 10.67
CA GLY A 691 -35.01 19.81 10.22
C GLY A 691 -35.37 20.78 11.34
N ALA A 692 -35.78 22.00 10.98
CA ALA A 692 -36.22 23.02 11.93
C ALA A 692 -37.55 22.71 12.63
N ASN A 693 -38.43 21.95 11.96
CA ASN A 693 -39.81 21.67 12.40
C ASN A 693 -40.09 20.16 12.51
N VAL A 694 -39.19 19.40 13.16
CA VAL A 694 -39.40 17.96 13.39
C VAL A 694 -40.33 17.75 14.58
N THR A 695 -41.39 16.96 14.39
CA THR A 695 -42.26 16.53 15.48
C THR A 695 -41.59 15.37 16.22
N VAL A 696 -41.36 15.52 17.52
CA VAL A 696 -40.76 14.48 18.36
C VAL A 696 -41.87 13.65 19.01
N PRO A 697 -41.95 12.33 18.75
CA PRO A 697 -42.92 11.45 19.41
C PRO A 697 -42.74 11.43 20.94
N ALA A 698 -43.85 11.32 21.69
CA ALA A 698 -43.84 11.44 23.16
C ALA A 698 -43.02 10.35 23.88
N ASP A 699 -42.82 9.18 23.26
CA ASP A 699 -42.03 8.06 23.75
C ASP A 699 -40.51 8.19 23.44
N THR A 700 -40.10 9.29 22.83
CA THR A 700 -38.70 9.51 22.40
C THR A 700 -37.83 10.03 23.54
N LYS A 701 -36.66 9.41 23.73
CA LYS A 701 -35.64 9.96 24.63
C LYS A 701 -35.09 11.25 24.03
N THR A 702 -35.29 12.38 24.71
CA THR A 702 -34.87 13.68 24.21
C THR A 702 -33.58 14.14 24.90
N ILE A 703 -32.64 14.62 24.10
CA ILE A 703 -31.40 15.27 24.52
C ILE A 703 -31.49 16.72 24.06
N ASP A 704 -31.47 17.66 25.00
CA ASP A 704 -31.39 19.08 24.68
C ASP A 704 -29.95 19.42 24.23
N ALA A 705 -29.84 19.90 23.00
CA ALA A 705 -28.59 20.28 22.36
C ALA A 705 -28.55 21.79 22.09
N THR A 706 -29.27 22.58 22.89
CA THR A 706 -29.20 24.05 22.89
C THR A 706 -27.74 24.52 22.99
N GLY A 707 -27.33 25.38 22.04
CA GLY A 707 -25.98 25.93 21.96
C GLY A 707 -24.92 24.96 21.41
N LYS A 708 -25.30 23.72 21.03
CA LYS A 708 -24.43 22.74 20.40
C LYS A 708 -24.50 22.82 18.88
N THR A 709 -23.47 22.29 18.23
CA THR A 709 -23.46 22.04 16.77
C THR A 709 -23.42 20.54 16.51
N ILE A 710 -24.21 20.05 15.55
CA ILE A 710 -24.21 18.65 15.12
C ILE A 710 -23.77 18.60 13.65
N MET A 711 -22.84 17.70 13.34
CA MET A 711 -22.35 17.43 12.00
C MET A 711 -22.29 15.92 11.73
N PRO A 712 -22.21 15.45 10.48
CA PRO A 712 -21.97 14.05 10.19
C PRO A 712 -20.67 13.55 10.85
N GLY A 713 -20.64 12.26 11.14
CA GLY A 713 -19.45 11.57 11.65
C GLY A 713 -18.29 11.68 10.65
N LEU A 714 -17.07 11.80 11.16
CA LEU A 714 -15.90 11.92 10.30
C LEU A 714 -15.63 10.57 9.61
N ILE A 715 -15.31 10.65 8.33
CA ILE A 715 -14.86 9.53 7.49
C ILE A 715 -13.38 9.76 7.20
N ASP A 716 -12.53 8.97 7.84
CA ASP A 716 -11.10 8.95 7.49
C ASP A 716 -10.89 8.00 6.31
N ALA A 717 -10.63 8.56 5.12
CA ALA A 717 -10.59 7.80 3.89
C ALA A 717 -9.27 7.03 3.67
N HIS A 718 -8.24 7.31 4.46
CA HIS A 718 -6.95 6.65 4.36
C HIS A 718 -6.33 6.54 5.74
N TRP A 719 -6.58 5.40 6.39
CA TRP A 719 -6.14 5.10 7.74
C TRP A 719 -5.09 3.98 7.75
N HIS A 720 -4.12 4.04 8.69
CA HIS A 720 -3.28 2.89 9.02
C HIS A 720 -3.22 2.67 10.53
N GLY A 721 -4.05 1.76 11.03
CA GLY A 721 -4.04 1.37 12.43
C GLY A 721 -4.10 -0.13 12.59
N SER A 722 -3.22 -0.67 13.42
CA SER A 722 -3.23 -2.09 13.74
C SER A 722 -4.54 -2.46 14.46
N MET A 723 -5.20 -3.53 13.98
CA MET A 723 -6.41 -4.08 14.62
C MET A 723 -6.13 -5.33 15.44
N GLY A 724 -4.94 -5.89 15.31
CA GLY A 724 -4.47 -7.05 16.05
C GLY A 724 -2.95 -7.19 15.92
N SER A 725 -2.38 -8.08 16.72
CA SER A 725 -0.99 -8.48 16.58
C SER A 725 -0.88 -9.98 16.72
N ASP A 726 -0.23 -10.61 15.74
CA ASP A 726 -0.02 -12.06 15.72
C ASP A 726 -1.39 -12.80 15.86
N ASP A 727 -2.40 -12.35 15.10
CA ASP A 727 -3.80 -12.80 15.10
C ASP A 727 -4.62 -12.50 16.38
N ILE A 728 -4.03 -11.90 17.41
CA ILE A 728 -4.75 -11.47 18.62
C ILE A 728 -5.39 -10.10 18.37
N VAL A 729 -6.73 -10.09 18.28
CA VAL A 729 -7.55 -8.86 18.27
C VAL A 729 -7.98 -8.55 19.71
N PRO A 730 -7.67 -7.35 20.26
CA PRO A 730 -8.05 -7.00 21.63
C PRO A 730 -9.57 -6.85 21.77
N GLN A 731 -10.11 -7.13 22.97
CA GLN A 731 -11.54 -6.92 23.25
C GLN A 731 -11.87 -5.41 23.33
N GLN A 732 -10.89 -4.58 23.69
CA GLN A 732 -10.93 -3.13 23.65
C GLN A 732 -9.67 -2.58 22.96
N SER A 733 -9.85 -2.02 21.76
CA SER A 733 -8.78 -1.32 21.05
C SER A 733 -8.74 0.15 21.46
N TRP A 734 -7.71 0.56 22.19
CA TRP A 734 -7.54 1.96 22.60
C TRP A 734 -7.39 2.92 21.41
N VAL A 735 -6.87 2.44 20.28
CA VAL A 735 -6.81 3.17 19.00
C VAL A 735 -8.23 3.48 18.48
N ASN A 736 -9.13 2.49 18.50
CA ASN A 736 -10.52 2.67 18.05
C ASN A 736 -11.32 3.58 18.99
N TYR A 737 -11.09 3.47 20.31
CA TYR A 737 -11.72 4.36 21.28
C TYR A 737 -11.24 5.81 21.12
N ALA A 738 -9.94 6.02 20.89
CA ALA A 738 -9.42 7.35 20.58
C ALA A 738 -10.03 7.92 19.30
N GLY A 739 -10.06 7.14 18.21
CA GLY A 739 -10.71 7.54 16.95
C GLY A 739 -12.17 7.97 17.12
N LEU A 740 -12.97 7.15 17.81
CA LEU A 740 -14.37 7.49 18.12
C LEU A 740 -14.48 8.71 19.04
N ALA A 741 -13.61 8.86 20.04
CA ALA A 741 -13.62 10.04 20.91
C ALA A 741 -13.29 11.35 20.16
N PHE A 742 -12.56 11.24 19.04
CA PHE A 742 -12.35 12.30 18.05
C PHE A 742 -13.44 12.37 16.95
N GLY A 743 -14.54 11.63 17.10
CA GLY A 743 -15.68 11.72 16.18
C GLY A 743 -15.45 11.02 14.83
N VAL A 744 -14.38 10.22 14.69
CA VAL A 744 -14.16 9.35 13.54
C VAL A 744 -15.07 8.13 13.66
N THR A 745 -16.17 8.13 12.90
CA THR A 745 -17.19 7.08 12.93
C THR A 745 -17.00 6.05 11.81
N THR A 746 -16.17 6.35 10.80
CA THR A 746 -15.89 5.45 9.69
C THR A 746 -14.43 5.60 9.26
N ILE A 747 -13.78 4.48 8.98
CA ILE A 747 -12.43 4.42 8.43
C ILE A 747 -12.42 3.57 7.15
N HIS A 748 -11.61 4.00 6.18
CA HIS A 748 -11.15 3.17 5.08
C HIS A 748 -9.63 3.00 5.20
N ASP A 749 -9.19 1.78 5.46
CA ASP A 749 -7.79 1.42 5.63
C ASP A 749 -7.27 0.74 4.35
N PRO A 750 -6.39 1.39 3.57
CA PRO A 750 -5.98 0.85 2.29
C PRO A 750 -4.72 -0.05 2.41
N SER A 751 -4.26 -0.40 3.62
CA SER A 751 -3.16 -1.36 3.80
C SER A 751 -3.14 -1.93 5.23
N ASN A 752 -3.55 -3.20 5.38
CA ASN A 752 -3.53 -3.88 6.67
C ASN A 752 -3.29 -5.40 6.55
N THR A 753 -3.13 -6.09 7.68
CA THR A 753 -3.13 -7.55 7.74
C THR A 753 -4.55 -8.06 7.50
N THR A 754 -4.77 -8.79 6.41
CA THR A 754 -6.11 -9.28 6.02
C THR A 754 -6.82 -10.06 7.14
N SER A 755 -6.13 -10.98 7.84
CA SER A 755 -6.75 -11.80 8.89
C SER A 755 -7.17 -11.02 10.14
N GLU A 756 -6.56 -9.87 10.39
CA GLU A 756 -6.80 -9.06 11.60
C GLU A 756 -7.86 -7.98 11.34
N ILE A 757 -7.75 -7.24 10.23
CA ILE A 757 -8.65 -6.12 9.90
C ILE A 757 -10.09 -6.58 9.63
N PHE A 758 -10.26 -7.68 8.89
CA PHE A 758 -11.60 -8.18 8.58
C PHE A 758 -12.22 -8.93 9.78
N ALA A 759 -11.41 -9.61 10.60
CA ALA A 759 -11.90 -10.18 11.86
C ALA A 759 -12.38 -9.08 12.81
N ALA A 760 -11.63 -7.98 12.95
CA ALA A 760 -12.05 -6.82 13.73
C ALA A 760 -13.31 -6.15 13.15
N SER A 761 -13.41 -6.00 11.82
CA SER A 761 -14.61 -5.47 11.16
C SER A 761 -15.85 -6.31 11.48
N GLU A 762 -15.75 -7.63 11.40
CA GLU A 762 -16.86 -8.54 11.70
C GLU A 762 -17.21 -8.58 13.20
N LEU A 763 -16.21 -8.54 14.10
CA LEU A 763 -16.42 -8.40 15.54
C LEU A 763 -17.15 -7.10 15.90
N ALA A 764 -16.84 -5.99 15.22
CA ALA A 764 -17.51 -4.71 15.42
C ALA A 764 -18.96 -4.76 14.92
N LYS A 765 -19.21 -5.38 13.75
CA LYS A 765 -20.56 -5.61 13.20
C LYS A 765 -21.42 -6.49 14.11
N ASP A 766 -20.85 -7.51 14.76
CA ASP A 766 -21.55 -8.37 15.73
C ASP A 766 -21.74 -7.71 17.12
N GLY A 767 -21.13 -6.54 17.36
CA GLY A 767 -21.23 -5.82 18.64
C GLY A 767 -20.30 -6.33 19.75
N GLN A 768 -19.35 -7.20 19.41
CA GLN A 768 -18.38 -7.78 20.36
C GLN A 768 -17.33 -6.77 20.78
N ILE A 769 -16.91 -5.88 19.86
CA ILE A 769 -15.96 -4.79 20.13
C ILE A 769 -16.56 -3.43 19.76
N VAL A 770 -16.01 -2.37 20.36
CA VAL A 770 -16.34 -0.98 20.03
C VAL A 770 -15.32 -0.46 19.01
N ALA A 771 -15.81 0.01 17.87
CA ALA A 771 -14.98 0.56 16.81
C ALA A 771 -15.77 1.53 15.91
N PRO A 772 -15.09 2.43 15.17
CA PRO A 772 -15.64 3.02 13.95
C PRO A 772 -16.08 1.91 12.98
N ARG A 773 -16.88 2.24 11.96
CA ARG A 773 -17.09 1.31 10.84
C ARG A 773 -15.75 1.07 10.14
N ILE A 774 -15.37 -0.19 10.00
CA ILE A 774 -14.08 -0.59 9.43
C ILE A 774 -14.28 -1.11 8.00
N PHE A 775 -13.77 -0.36 7.03
CA PHE A 775 -13.57 -0.79 5.66
C PHE A 775 -12.07 -0.92 5.37
N SER A 776 -11.68 -1.88 4.55
CA SER A 776 -10.28 -2.05 4.19
C SER A 776 -10.10 -2.79 2.88
N THR A 777 -8.94 -2.57 2.25
CA THR A 777 -8.45 -3.37 1.12
C THR A 777 -7.79 -4.67 1.58
N GLY A 778 -7.48 -4.82 2.87
CA GLY A 778 -6.58 -5.87 3.38
C GLY A 778 -5.14 -5.67 2.90
N THR A 779 -4.40 -6.76 2.72
CA THR A 779 -3.01 -6.70 2.25
C THR A 779 -2.92 -6.24 0.80
N VAL A 780 -2.20 -5.14 0.60
CA VAL A 780 -2.03 -4.43 -0.69
C VAL A 780 -1.59 -5.32 -1.85
N LEU A 781 -1.89 -4.88 -3.08
CA LEU A 781 -1.39 -5.49 -4.32
C LEU A 781 0.02 -4.98 -4.62
N TYR A 782 1.00 -5.43 -3.84
CA TYR A 782 2.35 -4.87 -3.89
C TYR A 782 3.14 -5.28 -5.14
N GLY A 783 3.64 -4.31 -5.91
CA GLY A 783 4.49 -4.54 -7.08
C GLY A 783 5.99 -4.73 -6.80
N ALA A 784 6.45 -4.43 -5.57
CA ALA A 784 7.85 -4.56 -5.17
C ALA A 784 8.19 -5.98 -4.68
N THR A 785 9.49 -6.33 -4.63
CA THR A 785 9.95 -7.68 -4.30
C THR A 785 9.88 -7.97 -2.80
N THR A 786 8.89 -8.75 -2.37
CA THR A 786 8.66 -9.14 -0.97
C THR A 786 8.01 -10.54 -0.89
N PRO A 787 7.91 -11.15 0.30
CA PRO A 787 7.14 -12.38 0.49
C PRO A 787 5.63 -12.26 0.17
N PHE A 788 5.11 -11.03 0.05
CA PHE A 788 3.70 -10.74 -0.22
C PHE A 788 3.50 -9.95 -1.53
N THR A 789 4.46 -10.00 -2.46
CA THR A 789 4.32 -9.42 -3.80
C THR A 789 3.09 -9.99 -4.51
N ALA A 790 2.23 -9.10 -5.01
CA ALA A 790 1.16 -9.45 -5.94
C ALA A 790 1.71 -9.39 -7.37
N LYS A 791 2.25 -10.52 -7.83
CA LYS A 791 2.78 -10.65 -9.19
C LYS A 791 1.63 -10.64 -10.20
N ILE A 792 1.69 -9.72 -11.17
CA ILE A 792 0.69 -9.54 -12.23
C ILE A 792 1.42 -9.53 -13.57
N ASP A 793 1.31 -10.62 -14.32
CA ASP A 793 1.81 -10.73 -15.69
C ASP A 793 0.67 -10.91 -16.70
N SER A 794 -0.57 -11.07 -16.22
CA SER A 794 -1.77 -11.22 -17.02
C SER A 794 -3.01 -10.71 -16.29
N ILE A 795 -4.09 -10.48 -17.05
CA ILE A 795 -5.41 -10.15 -16.49
C ILE A 795 -5.95 -11.25 -15.56
N ASP A 796 -5.58 -12.52 -15.78
CA ASP A 796 -6.01 -13.62 -14.92
C ASP A 796 -5.31 -13.57 -13.54
N ASP A 797 -4.06 -13.10 -13.49
CA ASP A 797 -3.36 -12.86 -12.22
C ASP A 797 -4.04 -11.72 -11.44
N ALA A 798 -4.37 -10.62 -12.13
CA ALA A 798 -5.10 -9.50 -11.52
C ALA A 798 -6.44 -9.96 -10.93
N ARG A 799 -7.25 -10.72 -11.70
CA ARG A 799 -8.49 -11.33 -11.21
C ARG A 799 -8.26 -12.24 -10.01
N GLY A 800 -7.19 -13.03 -10.00
CA GLY A 800 -6.85 -13.90 -8.87
C GLY A 800 -6.59 -13.12 -7.59
N HIS A 801 -5.79 -12.05 -7.67
CA HIS A 801 -5.49 -11.20 -6.52
C HIS A 801 -6.71 -10.43 -5.99
N LEU A 802 -7.59 -9.95 -6.87
CA LEU A 802 -8.82 -9.27 -6.47
C LEU A 802 -9.79 -10.24 -5.81
N ARG A 803 -10.05 -11.41 -6.41
CA ARG A 803 -10.90 -12.45 -5.81
C ARG A 803 -10.39 -12.90 -4.45
N ARG A 804 -9.07 -12.99 -4.25
CA ARG A 804 -8.47 -13.30 -2.95
C ARG A 804 -8.90 -12.32 -1.86
N LEU A 805 -8.85 -11.02 -2.14
CA LEU A 805 -9.24 -9.99 -1.19
C LEU A 805 -10.77 -9.91 -1.03
N GLN A 806 -11.51 -10.05 -2.12
CA GLN A 806 -12.98 -10.08 -2.11
C GLN A 806 -13.53 -11.25 -1.28
N ALA A 807 -12.87 -12.41 -1.32
CA ALA A 807 -13.22 -13.57 -0.50
C ALA A 807 -13.14 -13.27 1.00
N SER A 808 -12.27 -12.34 1.41
CA SER A 808 -12.11 -11.91 2.81
C SER A 808 -13.07 -10.77 3.21
N GLY A 809 -13.82 -10.20 2.25
CA GLY A 809 -14.77 -9.11 2.49
C GLY A 809 -14.36 -7.75 1.95
N ALA A 810 -13.24 -7.65 1.21
CA ALA A 810 -12.85 -6.40 0.54
C ALA A 810 -13.82 -6.07 -0.61
N TRP A 811 -14.14 -4.78 -0.75
CA TRP A 811 -14.83 -4.22 -1.92
C TRP A 811 -13.94 -3.20 -2.67
N SER A 812 -12.77 -2.91 -2.12
CA SER A 812 -11.73 -2.09 -2.73
C SER A 812 -10.38 -2.81 -2.65
N VAL A 813 -9.42 -2.44 -3.52
CA VAL A 813 -8.03 -2.92 -3.47
C VAL A 813 -7.04 -1.77 -3.55
N LYS A 814 -5.88 -1.88 -2.87
CA LYS A 814 -4.77 -0.92 -3.02
C LYS A 814 -3.79 -1.39 -4.09
N SER A 815 -3.73 -0.67 -5.20
CA SER A 815 -2.72 -0.84 -6.27
C SER A 815 -1.43 -0.16 -5.83
N TYR A 816 -0.48 -0.91 -5.26
CA TYR A 816 0.67 -0.32 -4.56
C TYR A 816 1.98 -0.54 -5.33
N ASN A 817 2.59 0.54 -5.82
CA ASN A 817 3.89 0.53 -6.50
C ASN A 817 3.99 -0.53 -7.61
N GLN A 818 2.94 -0.71 -8.42
CA GLN A 818 2.98 -1.55 -9.63
C GLN A 818 3.68 -0.77 -10.74
N PRO A 819 4.93 -1.13 -11.10
CA PRO A 819 5.78 -0.25 -11.91
C PRO A 819 5.30 -0.15 -13.36
N ARG A 820 4.77 -1.24 -13.94
CA ARG A 820 4.36 -1.27 -15.35
C ARG A 820 2.90 -0.87 -15.53
N ARG A 821 2.58 -0.11 -16.57
CA ARG A 821 1.23 0.45 -16.75
C ARG A 821 0.20 -0.60 -17.11
N GLU A 822 0.57 -1.62 -17.87
CA GLU A 822 -0.33 -2.73 -18.18
C GLU A 822 -0.78 -3.48 -16.92
N GLN A 823 0.05 -3.57 -15.88
CA GLN A 823 -0.34 -4.20 -14.60
C GLN A 823 -1.44 -3.38 -13.93
N ARG A 824 -1.30 -2.06 -13.90
CA ARG A 824 -2.30 -1.15 -13.32
C ARG A 824 -3.61 -1.19 -14.11
N GLN A 825 -3.55 -1.17 -15.43
CA GLN A 825 -4.74 -1.30 -16.29
C GLN A 825 -5.43 -2.67 -16.11
N GLN A 826 -4.67 -3.75 -15.96
CA GLN A 826 -5.22 -5.09 -15.67
C GLN A 826 -5.93 -5.13 -14.30
N ILE A 827 -5.39 -4.47 -13.28
CA ILE A 827 -6.06 -4.31 -11.97
C ILE A 827 -7.39 -3.58 -12.16
N VAL A 828 -7.40 -2.42 -12.82
CA VAL A 828 -8.62 -1.62 -13.02
C VAL A 828 -9.67 -2.40 -13.82
N GLN A 829 -9.27 -3.11 -14.87
CA GLN A 829 -10.18 -3.93 -15.66
C GLN A 829 -10.76 -5.09 -14.83
N ALA A 830 -9.92 -5.79 -14.05
CA ALA A 830 -10.40 -6.85 -13.15
C ALA A 830 -11.34 -6.28 -12.07
N ALA A 831 -11.09 -5.06 -11.57
CA ALA A 831 -11.95 -4.41 -10.60
C ALA A 831 -13.34 -4.12 -11.17
N ARG A 832 -13.40 -3.64 -12.41
CA ARG A 832 -14.68 -3.41 -13.11
C ARG A 832 -15.47 -4.71 -13.29
N GLU A 833 -14.79 -5.83 -13.54
CA GLU A 833 -15.43 -7.15 -13.69
C GLU A 833 -15.90 -7.76 -12.36
N LEU A 834 -15.33 -7.33 -11.24
CA LEU A 834 -15.57 -7.88 -9.90
C LEU A 834 -16.33 -6.91 -8.99
N ASP A 835 -16.81 -5.78 -9.51
CA ASP A 835 -17.46 -4.70 -8.77
C ASP A 835 -16.60 -4.20 -7.58
N MET A 836 -15.34 -3.87 -7.86
CA MET A 836 -14.40 -3.38 -6.86
C MET A 836 -13.82 -2.01 -7.21
N ASP A 837 -13.61 -1.19 -6.17
CA ASP A 837 -12.90 0.08 -6.27
C ASP A 837 -11.37 -0.13 -6.23
N VAL A 838 -10.61 0.81 -6.80
CA VAL A 838 -9.15 0.76 -6.87
C VAL A 838 -8.55 2.06 -6.36
N VAL A 839 -7.87 1.99 -5.22
CA VAL A 839 -7.10 3.10 -4.66
C VAL A 839 -5.60 2.88 -4.93
N PRO A 840 -4.89 3.78 -5.61
CA PRO A 840 -3.47 3.59 -5.91
C PRO A 840 -2.56 4.27 -4.89
N GLU A 841 -1.35 3.72 -4.70
CA GLU A 841 -0.21 4.47 -4.18
C GLU A 841 0.55 5.10 -5.35
N GLY A 842 0.64 6.44 -5.38
CA GLY A 842 1.34 7.18 -6.44
C GLY A 842 2.87 7.15 -6.37
N GLY A 843 3.43 6.73 -5.23
CA GLY A 843 4.88 6.68 -5.00
C GLY A 843 5.57 8.04 -5.13
N SER A 844 4.87 9.16 -4.91
CA SER A 844 5.41 10.50 -5.13
C SER A 844 5.91 10.74 -6.59
N LEU A 845 5.27 10.13 -7.60
CA LEU A 845 5.64 10.29 -9.01
C LEU A 845 4.52 10.95 -9.82
N PHE A 846 4.76 12.17 -10.32
CA PHE A 846 3.77 12.97 -11.04
C PHE A 846 3.21 12.23 -12.26
N GLU A 847 4.10 11.72 -13.12
CA GLU A 847 3.71 11.01 -14.34
C GLU A 847 2.89 9.75 -14.05
N MET A 848 3.26 9.01 -12.99
CA MET A 848 2.51 7.84 -12.57
C MET A 848 1.10 8.23 -12.11
N ASN A 849 0.97 9.29 -11.31
CA ASN A 849 -0.34 9.81 -10.90
C ASN A 849 -1.21 10.20 -12.10
N MET A 850 -0.64 10.86 -13.10
CA MET A 850 -1.39 11.23 -14.30
C MET A 850 -1.86 10.00 -15.09
N THR A 851 -1.04 8.95 -15.22
CA THR A 851 -1.49 7.68 -15.83
C THR A 851 -2.57 6.97 -15.01
N MET A 852 -2.54 7.06 -13.67
CA MET A 852 -3.59 6.50 -12.81
C MET A 852 -4.94 7.19 -13.02
N ILE A 853 -4.94 8.51 -13.18
CA ILE A 853 -6.13 9.29 -13.56
C ILE A 853 -6.59 8.89 -14.97
N ALA A 854 -5.67 8.77 -15.94
CA ALA A 854 -5.97 8.35 -17.31
C ALA A 854 -6.61 6.96 -17.38
N ASP A 855 -6.17 6.03 -16.53
CA ASP A 855 -6.59 4.64 -16.52
C ASP A 855 -7.86 4.40 -15.70
N GLY A 856 -8.36 5.40 -14.95
CA GLY A 856 -9.63 5.34 -14.23
C GLY A 856 -9.55 4.70 -12.84
N HIS A 857 -8.56 5.10 -12.02
CA HIS A 857 -8.55 4.77 -10.60
C HIS A 857 -9.66 5.53 -9.83
N THR A 858 -10.13 4.98 -8.72
CA THR A 858 -11.20 5.57 -7.89
C THR A 858 -10.75 6.88 -7.25
N THR A 859 -9.54 6.87 -6.69
CA THR A 859 -8.90 8.01 -6.02
C THR A 859 -7.45 8.14 -6.49
N ILE A 860 -6.79 9.25 -6.16
CA ILE A 860 -5.34 9.36 -6.05
C ILE A 860 -5.02 9.52 -4.57
N GLU A 861 -4.31 8.55 -4.01
CA GLU A 861 -3.84 8.61 -2.62
C GLU A 861 -2.46 9.28 -2.55
N HIS A 862 -2.26 10.03 -1.47
CA HIS A 862 -1.11 10.92 -1.23
C HIS A 862 -1.04 12.14 -2.13
N SER A 863 -0.26 13.12 -1.68
CA SER A 863 -0.09 14.39 -2.39
C SER A 863 0.57 14.19 -3.76
N LEU A 864 0.20 15.01 -4.75
CA LEU A 864 1.05 15.12 -5.94
C LEU A 864 2.42 15.65 -5.51
N PRO A 865 3.53 15.16 -6.10
CA PRO A 865 4.87 15.58 -5.70
C PRO A 865 5.25 16.99 -6.18
N VAL A 866 4.38 17.63 -6.97
CA VAL A 866 4.56 19.00 -7.47
C VAL A 866 3.84 19.99 -6.56
N ALA A 867 4.45 21.16 -6.34
CA ALA A 867 3.85 22.22 -5.52
C ALA A 867 2.62 22.86 -6.17
N HIS A 868 2.62 22.98 -7.51
CA HIS A 868 1.57 23.62 -8.28
C HIS A 868 1.08 22.74 -9.42
N ILE A 869 -0.21 22.86 -9.74
CA ILE A 869 -0.80 22.33 -10.98
C ILE A 869 -1.31 23.48 -11.84
N TYR A 870 -1.20 23.34 -13.15
CA TYR A 870 -1.58 24.37 -14.12
C TYR A 870 -2.80 23.91 -14.93
N ASP A 871 -3.18 24.70 -15.95
CA ASP A 871 -4.44 24.51 -16.65
C ASP A 871 -4.54 23.15 -17.35
N ASP A 872 -3.42 22.59 -17.80
CA ASP A 872 -3.35 21.24 -18.38
C ASP A 872 -3.90 20.17 -17.43
N VAL A 873 -3.34 20.04 -16.23
CA VAL A 873 -3.76 19.06 -15.22
C VAL A 873 -5.17 19.36 -14.73
N LYS A 874 -5.52 20.64 -14.53
CA LYS A 874 -6.87 21.05 -14.11
C LYS A 874 -7.93 20.64 -15.13
N GLN A 875 -7.67 20.87 -16.42
CA GLN A 875 -8.58 20.47 -17.52
C GLN A 875 -8.66 18.96 -17.65
N PHE A 876 -7.52 18.27 -17.58
CA PHE A 876 -7.45 16.81 -17.64
C PHE A 876 -8.23 16.14 -16.50
N TRP A 877 -8.01 16.57 -15.26
CA TRP A 877 -8.61 15.93 -14.08
C TRP A 877 -10.11 16.19 -13.96
N ARG A 878 -10.61 17.39 -14.31
CA ARG A 878 -12.05 17.74 -14.18
C ARG A 878 -12.98 16.70 -14.83
N GLY A 879 -12.52 15.99 -15.85
CA GLY A 879 -13.26 14.96 -16.55
C GLY A 879 -13.16 13.53 -15.98
N SER A 880 -12.23 13.21 -15.08
CA SER A 880 -11.87 11.80 -14.84
C SER A 880 -12.87 11.03 -13.97
N GLY A 881 -13.51 11.69 -13.01
CA GLY A 881 -14.27 11.04 -11.95
C GLY A 881 -13.40 10.46 -10.82
N THR A 882 -12.08 10.58 -10.91
CA THR A 882 -11.11 10.18 -9.88
C THR A 882 -11.04 11.25 -8.79
N ALA A 883 -11.27 10.87 -7.53
CA ALA A 883 -11.17 11.77 -6.38
C ALA A 883 -9.70 11.97 -5.93
N TYR A 884 -9.45 12.92 -5.03
CA TYR A 884 -8.11 13.23 -4.53
C TYR A 884 -8.04 13.13 -3.00
N ASN A 885 -7.08 12.34 -2.51
CA ASN A 885 -6.77 12.21 -1.10
C ASN A 885 -5.29 12.54 -0.84
N PRO A 886 -4.95 13.81 -0.57
CA PRO A 886 -3.56 14.25 -0.44
C PRO A 886 -2.84 13.74 0.80
N THR A 887 -3.55 13.18 1.78
CA THR A 887 -3.03 12.76 3.08
C THR A 887 -2.04 13.79 3.68
N LEU A 888 -2.49 15.04 3.91
CA LEU A 888 -1.61 16.19 4.18
C LEU A 888 -0.67 15.96 5.38
N ILE A 889 -1.08 15.11 6.32
CA ILE A 889 -0.27 14.71 7.47
C ILE A 889 1.06 14.07 7.06
N VAL A 890 1.09 13.33 5.95
CA VAL A 890 2.27 12.66 5.38
C VAL A 890 2.58 13.13 3.95
N ALA A 891 2.15 14.37 3.62
CA ALA A 891 2.37 14.94 2.30
C ALA A 891 3.86 15.05 1.93
N TYR A 892 4.15 14.86 0.65
CA TYR A 892 5.51 14.84 0.10
C TYR A 892 6.11 16.25 -0.10
N GLY A 893 7.40 16.28 -0.43
CA GLY A 893 8.08 17.49 -0.93
C GLY A 893 8.38 18.53 0.13
N GLY A 894 8.39 18.16 1.41
CA GLY A 894 8.63 19.02 2.56
C GLY A 894 8.62 18.19 3.84
N PRO A 895 8.85 18.79 5.02
CA PRO A 895 8.44 18.19 6.29
C PRO A 895 6.96 17.81 6.25
N PHE A 896 6.64 16.64 6.80
CA PHE A 896 5.29 16.12 6.88
C PHE A 896 4.37 17.09 7.64
N GLY A 897 3.09 17.14 7.28
CA GLY A 897 2.10 17.95 7.98
C GLY A 897 2.00 17.61 9.47
N GLU A 898 2.29 16.35 9.84
CA GLU A 898 2.44 15.94 11.24
C GLU A 898 3.46 16.81 12.00
N ASN A 899 4.61 17.12 11.39
CA ASN A 899 5.66 17.93 12.03
C ASN A 899 5.17 19.36 12.30
N TYR A 900 4.45 19.96 11.35
CA TYR A 900 3.81 21.27 11.53
C TYR A 900 2.91 21.25 12.77
N TRP A 901 2.05 20.24 12.90
CA TRP A 901 1.13 20.21 14.04
C TRP A 901 1.81 19.96 15.38
N TYR A 902 2.87 19.15 15.44
CA TYR A 902 3.64 18.99 16.68
C TYR A 902 4.32 20.28 17.14
N GLN A 903 4.86 21.10 16.23
CA GLN A 903 5.49 22.36 16.63
C GLN A 903 4.46 23.43 17.06
N HIS A 904 3.21 23.34 16.55
CA HIS A 904 2.17 24.34 16.82
C HIS A 904 1.12 23.92 17.87
N THR A 905 1.18 22.70 18.39
CA THR A 905 0.20 22.21 19.37
C THR A 905 0.86 21.43 20.51
N GLN A 906 0.27 21.53 21.72
CA GLN A 906 0.74 20.77 22.88
C GLN A 906 0.09 19.38 22.91
N VAL A 907 0.41 18.53 21.91
CA VAL A 907 -0.21 17.21 21.70
C VAL A 907 -0.21 16.34 22.96
N TRP A 908 0.87 16.38 23.74
CA TRP A 908 1.00 15.62 24.99
C TRP A 908 0.06 16.06 26.12
N LYS A 909 -0.65 17.19 25.95
CA LYS A 909 -1.68 17.71 26.86
C LYS A 909 -3.09 17.65 26.28
N ASP A 910 -3.27 17.08 25.09
CA ASP A 910 -4.58 17.00 24.47
C ASP A 910 -5.57 16.21 25.37
N PRO A 911 -6.74 16.78 25.72
CA PRO A 911 -7.63 16.20 26.72
C PRO A 911 -8.25 14.87 26.29
N ILE A 912 -8.32 14.57 25.00
CA ILE A 912 -8.85 13.30 24.47
C ILE A 912 -7.71 12.27 24.41
N LEU A 913 -6.57 12.61 23.82
CA LEU A 913 -5.42 11.69 23.75
C LEU A 913 -4.93 11.27 25.13
N THR A 914 -4.90 12.19 26.10
CA THR A 914 -4.44 11.87 27.47
C THR A 914 -5.33 10.89 28.21
N LYS A 915 -6.59 10.70 27.79
CA LYS A 915 -7.49 9.66 28.33
C LYS A 915 -7.30 8.32 27.63
N TRP A 916 -7.17 8.32 26.30
CA TRP A 916 -7.33 7.10 25.49
C TRP A 916 -6.03 6.50 24.95
N VAL A 917 -4.95 7.28 24.90
CA VAL A 917 -3.66 6.80 24.40
C VAL A 917 -2.71 6.55 25.59
N PRO A 918 -2.02 5.40 25.66
CA PRO A 918 -1.08 5.15 26.75
C PRO A 918 -0.03 6.27 26.84
N ARG A 919 0.14 6.85 28.04
CA ARG A 919 1.07 8.00 28.25
C ARG A 919 2.46 7.75 27.71
N ARG A 920 2.95 6.52 27.86
CA ARG A 920 4.28 6.08 27.40
C ARG A 920 4.48 6.23 25.88
N ILE A 921 3.40 6.10 25.10
CA ILE A 921 3.37 6.22 23.64
C ILE A 921 3.17 7.68 23.23
N LEU A 922 2.26 8.38 23.91
CA LEU A 922 1.97 9.78 23.63
C LEU A 922 3.22 10.64 23.89
N ASP A 923 3.82 10.49 25.07
CA ASP A 923 4.93 11.33 25.52
C ASP A 923 6.23 11.10 24.73
N SER A 924 6.55 9.86 24.35
CA SER A 924 7.80 9.52 23.63
C SER A 924 7.94 10.26 22.30
N ARG A 925 6.81 10.69 21.76
CA ARG A 925 6.67 11.04 20.35
C ARG A 925 6.15 12.48 20.17
N ALA A 926 5.56 13.08 21.22
CA ALA A 926 4.99 14.44 21.17
C ALA A 926 5.79 15.52 21.92
N ARG A 927 6.69 15.17 22.85
CA ARG A 927 7.28 16.16 23.80
C ARG A 927 8.46 16.97 23.26
N ARG A 928 9.07 16.54 22.15
CA ARG A 928 10.25 17.17 21.55
C ARG A 928 10.03 17.33 20.04
N PRO A 929 9.15 18.25 19.61
CA PRO A 929 8.95 18.53 18.19
C PRO A 929 10.26 19.02 17.54
N VAL A 930 10.46 18.65 16.28
CA VAL A 930 11.42 19.31 15.39
C VAL A 930 10.82 20.65 14.98
N MET A 931 11.61 21.72 15.04
CA MET A 931 11.18 23.06 14.63
C MET A 931 11.60 23.32 13.19
N VAL A 932 10.65 23.76 12.36
CA VAL A 932 10.83 24.02 10.92
C VAL A 932 10.31 25.44 10.61
N PRO A 933 11.07 26.28 9.86
CA PRO A 933 10.58 27.56 9.37
C PRO A 933 9.28 27.43 8.55
N ASP A 934 8.37 28.39 8.66
CA ASP A 934 7.04 28.30 8.02
C ASP A 934 7.14 28.18 6.49
N GLU A 935 8.11 28.85 5.87
CA GLU A 935 8.37 28.80 4.43
C GLU A 935 8.80 27.42 3.89
N GLU A 936 9.28 26.52 4.75
CA GLU A 936 9.70 25.17 4.37
C GLU A 936 8.55 24.14 4.43
N ASN A 937 7.39 24.52 4.98
CA ASN A 937 6.22 23.66 5.12
C ASN A 937 5.40 23.55 3.81
N ASN A 938 5.88 22.75 2.86
CA ASN A 938 5.23 22.51 1.56
C ASN A 938 3.78 22.00 1.67
N VAL A 939 3.42 21.36 2.78
CA VAL A 939 2.05 20.91 3.06
C VAL A 939 0.99 22.01 2.91
N LEU A 940 1.33 23.27 3.22
CA LEU A 940 0.40 24.39 3.07
C LEU A 940 0.14 24.72 1.60
N GLN A 941 1.14 24.56 0.75
CA GLN A 941 0.99 24.73 -0.69
C GLN A 941 0.18 23.59 -1.31
N ILE A 942 0.40 22.35 -0.85
CA ILE A 942 -0.42 21.19 -1.24
C ILE A 942 -1.88 21.39 -0.84
N ALA A 943 -2.15 21.91 0.36
CA ALA A 943 -3.51 22.23 0.80
C ALA A 943 -4.20 23.28 -0.09
N ARG A 944 -3.46 24.29 -0.58
CA ARG A 944 -3.97 25.27 -1.56
C ARG A 944 -4.27 24.62 -2.90
N THR A 945 -3.37 23.79 -3.41
CA THR A 945 -3.58 23.02 -4.65
C THR A 945 -4.80 22.10 -4.53
N ALA A 946 -4.98 21.44 -3.38
CA ALA A 946 -6.16 20.62 -3.12
C ALA A 946 -7.46 21.45 -3.09
N ARG A 947 -7.42 22.67 -2.56
CA ARG A 947 -8.55 23.61 -2.68
C ARG A 947 -8.88 23.90 -4.14
N GLU A 948 -7.89 24.22 -4.96
CA GLU A 948 -8.10 24.48 -6.40
C GLU A 948 -8.73 23.26 -7.10
N ILE A 949 -8.27 22.05 -6.78
CA ILE A 949 -8.87 20.79 -7.28
C ILE A 949 -10.33 20.67 -6.83
N SER A 950 -10.64 20.98 -5.58
CA SER A 950 -12.02 20.93 -5.05
C SER A 950 -12.95 21.92 -5.75
N GLU A 951 -12.46 23.12 -6.10
CA GLU A 951 -13.19 24.14 -6.85
C GLU A 951 -13.52 23.70 -8.29
N LEU A 952 -12.81 22.69 -8.84
CA LEU A 952 -13.16 22.04 -10.11
C LEU A 952 -14.33 21.05 -9.98
N GLY A 953 -14.84 20.81 -8.78
CA GLY A 953 -15.90 19.83 -8.50
C GLY A 953 -15.39 18.41 -8.23
N ILE A 954 -14.07 18.22 -8.16
CA ILE A 954 -13.44 16.94 -7.82
C ILE A 954 -13.52 16.74 -6.31
N PRO A 955 -14.01 15.58 -5.80
CA PRO A 955 -14.02 15.31 -4.37
C PRO A 955 -12.58 15.29 -3.82
N VAL A 956 -12.32 16.13 -2.82
CA VAL A 956 -11.08 16.13 -2.04
C VAL A 956 -11.39 15.61 -0.65
N THR A 957 -10.66 14.60 -0.18
CA THR A 957 -10.93 13.92 1.09
C THR A 957 -9.79 14.13 2.08
N ILE A 958 -10.08 14.04 3.37
CA ILE A 958 -9.03 13.79 4.37
C ILE A 958 -8.52 12.35 4.25
N GLY A 959 -7.31 12.12 4.73
CA GLY A 959 -6.74 10.81 4.97
C GLY A 959 -5.62 10.92 6.00
N ALA A 960 -5.90 10.57 7.25
CA ALA A 960 -4.96 10.85 8.34
C ALA A 960 -3.76 9.90 8.38
N HIS A 961 -3.75 8.88 7.54
CA HIS A 961 -2.70 7.88 7.37
C HIS A 961 -2.38 7.11 8.68
N GLY A 962 -3.25 7.19 9.68
CA GLY A 962 -3.09 6.55 10.99
C GLY A 962 -2.24 7.32 12.00
N GLN A 963 -1.66 8.47 11.62
CA GLN A 963 -0.91 9.34 12.53
C GLN A 963 -1.85 9.95 13.56
N ARG A 964 -1.46 9.85 14.84
CA ARG A 964 -2.18 10.39 16.00
C ARG A 964 -3.66 10.03 16.03
N GLU A 965 -3.94 8.97 16.79
CA GLU A 965 -5.20 8.24 16.85
C GLU A 965 -6.42 9.19 16.91
N GLY A 966 -7.11 9.36 15.77
CA GLY A 966 -8.24 10.28 15.60
C GLY A 966 -7.87 11.77 15.45
N LEU A 967 -6.91 12.27 16.23
CA LEU A 967 -6.46 13.67 16.13
C LEU A 967 -5.91 14.02 14.74
N GLY A 968 -5.26 13.08 14.07
CA GLY A 968 -4.77 13.28 12.70
C GLY A 968 -5.88 13.69 11.73
N ALA A 969 -7.07 13.07 11.80
CA ALA A 969 -8.19 13.44 10.93
C ALA A 969 -8.57 14.93 11.08
N HIS A 970 -8.47 15.47 12.29
CA HIS A 970 -8.66 16.90 12.53
C HIS A 970 -7.51 17.74 11.98
N TRP A 971 -6.27 17.31 12.17
CA TRP A 971 -5.10 18.00 11.60
C TRP A 971 -5.18 18.13 10.09
N ASP A 972 -5.60 17.07 9.40
CA ASP A 972 -5.77 17.08 7.95
C ASP A 972 -6.84 18.09 7.52
N MET A 973 -8.01 18.04 8.19
CA MET A 973 -9.10 19.02 8.00
C MET A 973 -8.66 20.46 8.30
N TRP A 974 -7.89 20.68 9.36
CA TRP A 974 -7.38 22.01 9.72
C TRP A 974 -6.34 22.50 8.73
N SER A 975 -5.51 21.61 8.18
CA SER A 975 -4.55 21.94 7.13
C SER A 975 -5.25 22.42 5.86
N PHE A 976 -6.39 21.84 5.48
CA PHE A 976 -7.20 22.37 4.38
C PHE A 976 -7.70 23.79 4.63
N ALA A 977 -8.11 24.10 5.87
CA ALA A 977 -8.49 25.46 6.23
C ALA A 977 -7.30 26.43 6.18
N LEU A 978 -6.09 26.00 6.59
CA LEU A 978 -4.85 26.76 6.41
C LEU A 978 -4.50 26.95 4.92
N GLY A 979 -4.85 26.00 4.06
CA GLY A 979 -4.79 26.10 2.60
C GLY A 979 -5.84 27.03 1.99
N GLY A 980 -6.71 27.64 2.81
CA GLY A 980 -7.67 28.65 2.39
C GLY A 980 -9.08 28.12 2.12
N MET A 981 -9.40 26.87 2.44
CA MET A 981 -10.80 26.43 2.50
C MET A 981 -11.52 27.12 3.67
N THR A 982 -12.79 27.49 3.47
CA THR A 982 -13.65 27.89 4.59
C THR A 982 -13.86 26.70 5.55
N PRO A 983 -14.21 26.93 6.83
CA PRO A 983 -14.43 25.83 7.77
C PRO A 983 -15.44 24.78 7.27
N ILE A 984 -16.53 25.19 6.61
CA ILE A 984 -17.51 24.25 6.08
C ILE A 984 -16.99 23.43 4.88
N GLN A 985 -16.16 24.03 4.03
CA GLN A 985 -15.48 23.31 2.95
C GLN A 985 -14.48 22.29 3.50
N ALA A 986 -13.73 22.66 4.55
CA ALA A 986 -12.84 21.73 5.24
C ALA A 986 -13.62 20.58 5.90
N ILE A 987 -14.76 20.84 6.55
CA ILE A 987 -15.62 19.78 7.10
C ILE A 987 -16.13 18.84 6.00
N ALA A 988 -16.41 19.37 4.80
CA ALA A 988 -16.85 18.55 3.67
C ALA A 988 -15.78 17.54 3.23
N THR A 989 -14.48 17.82 3.40
CA THR A 989 -13.41 16.87 3.07
C THR A 989 -13.38 15.67 4.03
N ALA A 990 -13.99 15.78 5.21
CA ALA A 990 -14.09 14.71 6.21
C ALA A 990 -15.47 14.06 6.29
N THR A 991 -16.44 14.48 5.48
CA THR A 991 -17.84 14.01 5.57
C THR A 991 -18.42 13.74 4.18
N TRP A 992 -18.88 14.78 3.49
CA TRP A 992 -19.55 14.73 2.19
C TRP A 992 -18.68 14.14 1.08
N ASN A 993 -17.43 14.60 0.95
CA ASN A 993 -16.54 14.22 -0.14
C ASN A 993 -16.12 12.74 -0.07
N PRO A 994 -15.63 12.19 1.06
CA PRO A 994 -15.24 10.79 1.13
C PRO A 994 -16.44 9.85 0.94
N ALA A 995 -17.62 10.18 1.46
CA ALA A 995 -18.81 9.38 1.21
C ALA A 995 -19.12 9.27 -0.31
N ARG A 996 -18.95 10.37 -1.05
CA ARG A 996 -19.11 10.39 -2.50
C ARG A 996 -17.99 9.69 -3.25
N ALA A 997 -16.73 9.87 -2.84
CA ALA A 997 -15.57 9.27 -3.50
C ALA A 997 -15.64 7.73 -3.50
N TYR A 998 -16.09 7.13 -2.39
CA TYR A 998 -16.10 5.69 -2.19
C TYR A 998 -17.49 5.03 -2.31
N GLY A 999 -18.47 5.71 -2.91
CA GLY A 999 -19.79 5.11 -3.14
C GLY A 999 -20.62 4.84 -1.88
N MET A 1000 -20.31 5.51 -0.77
CA MET A 1000 -21.00 5.38 0.52
C MET A 1000 -22.07 6.46 0.75
N ASP A 1001 -22.23 7.39 -0.19
CA ASP A 1001 -23.07 8.59 -0.07
C ASP A 1001 -24.57 8.31 0.06
N ARG A 1002 -25.01 7.09 -0.26
CA ARG A 1002 -26.37 6.63 0.04
C ARG A 1002 -26.66 6.62 1.54
N ASP A 1003 -25.68 6.23 2.35
CA ASP A 1003 -25.86 5.95 3.78
C ASP A 1003 -25.07 6.91 4.70
N LEU A 1004 -23.99 7.54 4.20
CA LEU A 1004 -23.07 8.37 5.00
C LEU A 1004 -22.85 9.77 4.39
N GLY A 1005 -22.12 10.61 5.14
CA GLY A 1005 -21.58 11.90 4.68
C GLY A 1005 -22.50 13.12 4.83
N THR A 1006 -23.80 12.92 5.14
CA THR A 1006 -24.76 14.00 5.42
C THR A 1006 -25.75 13.61 6.52
N LEU A 1007 -26.39 14.62 7.11
CA LEU A 1007 -27.54 14.43 8.01
C LEU A 1007 -28.82 14.54 7.20
N GLU A 1008 -29.34 13.40 6.74
CA GLU A 1008 -30.57 13.32 5.95
C GLU A 1008 -31.44 12.15 6.41
N ALA A 1009 -32.76 12.30 6.28
CA ALA A 1009 -33.69 11.22 6.60
C ALA A 1009 -33.38 9.97 5.78
N GLY A 1010 -33.39 8.81 6.43
CA GLY A 1010 -33.04 7.51 5.86
C GLY A 1010 -31.55 7.15 5.97
N LYS A 1011 -30.64 8.11 6.13
CA LYS A 1011 -29.19 7.85 6.28
C LYS A 1011 -28.85 7.30 7.66
N LEU A 1012 -27.64 6.75 7.80
CA LEU A 1012 -27.18 6.20 9.07
C LEU A 1012 -26.96 7.30 10.11
N ALA A 1013 -27.25 6.96 11.36
CA ALA A 1013 -27.00 7.80 12.52
C ALA A 1013 -25.50 7.73 12.90
N ASP A 1014 -24.66 8.27 12.02
CA ASP A 1014 -23.23 8.46 12.22
C ASP A 1014 -22.98 9.99 12.27
N LEU A 1015 -22.89 10.56 13.48
CA LEU A 1015 -22.84 12.01 13.72
C LEU A 1015 -22.00 12.39 14.95
N VAL A 1016 -21.58 13.64 15.03
CA VAL A 1016 -20.84 14.21 16.16
C VAL A 1016 -21.60 15.41 16.71
N VAL A 1017 -21.72 15.49 18.04
CA VAL A 1017 -22.27 16.64 18.76
C VAL A 1017 -21.13 17.42 19.40
N LEU A 1018 -21.00 18.69 19.06
CA LEU A 1018 -19.93 19.59 19.48
C LEU A 1018 -20.44 20.64 20.47
N ASP A 1019 -19.66 20.89 21.51
CA ASP A 1019 -19.90 21.94 22.50
C ASP A 1019 -19.71 23.35 21.93
N ARG A 1020 -18.91 23.49 20.87
CA ARG A 1020 -18.63 24.77 20.19
C ARG A 1020 -18.95 24.69 18.70
N ASN A 1021 -19.00 25.85 18.05
CA ASN A 1021 -19.32 25.98 16.63
C ASN A 1021 -18.04 25.90 15.77
N PRO A 1022 -17.83 24.83 14.98
CA PRO A 1022 -16.64 24.70 14.15
C PRO A 1022 -16.61 25.67 12.96
N LEU A 1023 -17.71 26.38 12.66
CA LEU A 1023 -17.72 27.41 11.63
C LEU A 1023 -17.06 28.72 12.06
N ASP A 1024 -16.99 28.98 13.37
CA ASP A 1024 -16.30 30.16 13.91
C ASP A 1024 -14.78 29.91 14.00
N ASN A 1025 -14.41 28.68 14.33
CA ASN A 1025 -13.03 28.21 14.36
C ASN A 1025 -13.00 26.71 14.04
N ILE A 1026 -12.34 26.34 12.95
CA ILE A 1026 -12.27 24.93 12.53
C ILE A 1026 -11.65 24.02 13.61
N ARG A 1027 -10.83 24.55 14.53
CA ARG A 1027 -10.26 23.77 15.64
C ARG A 1027 -11.31 23.33 16.66
N ASP A 1028 -12.48 23.92 16.65
CA ASP A 1028 -13.59 23.54 17.54
C ASP A 1028 -14.25 22.21 17.15
N THR A 1029 -13.82 21.58 16.05
CA THR A 1029 -14.20 20.21 15.71
C THR A 1029 -13.79 19.18 16.77
N THR A 1030 -12.84 19.50 17.66
CA THR A 1030 -12.45 18.62 18.79
C THR A 1030 -13.23 18.92 20.08
N SER A 1031 -14.21 19.84 20.07
CA SER A 1031 -15.07 20.13 21.22
C SER A 1031 -16.17 19.07 21.41
N ILE A 1032 -15.82 17.79 21.29
CA ILE A 1032 -16.78 16.69 21.15
C ILE A 1032 -17.45 16.38 22.48
N ARG A 1033 -18.79 16.47 22.47
CA ARG A 1033 -19.65 16.11 23.59
C ARG A 1033 -20.19 14.70 23.45
N TYR A 1034 -20.63 14.34 22.25
CA TYR A 1034 -21.09 12.99 21.91
C TYR A 1034 -20.56 12.58 20.54
N THR A 1035 -20.14 11.32 20.43
CA THR A 1035 -19.95 10.65 19.14
C THR A 1035 -21.06 9.63 18.98
N VAL A 1036 -21.82 9.69 17.89
CA VAL A 1036 -22.83 8.70 17.56
C VAL A 1036 -22.32 7.87 16.40
N ALA A 1037 -22.08 6.59 16.64
CA ALA A 1037 -21.61 5.64 15.63
C ALA A 1037 -22.60 4.49 15.51
N ASN A 1038 -23.14 4.26 14.32
CA ASN A 1038 -24.19 3.29 14.08
C ASN A 1038 -25.40 3.44 15.03
N GLY A 1039 -25.78 4.69 15.33
CA GLY A 1039 -26.84 5.04 16.29
C GLY A 1039 -26.49 4.87 17.76
N ARG A 1040 -25.34 4.27 18.09
CA ARG A 1040 -24.87 4.14 19.48
C ARG A 1040 -24.26 5.48 19.90
N ILE A 1041 -24.76 6.06 20.98
CA ILE A 1041 -24.32 7.38 21.45
C ILE A 1041 -23.22 7.16 22.50
N TYR A 1042 -22.03 7.70 22.27
CA TYR A 1042 -20.91 7.66 23.21
C TYR A 1042 -20.69 9.02 23.84
N ASP A 1043 -20.55 9.07 25.17
CA ASP A 1043 -20.22 10.30 25.91
C ASP A 1043 -18.70 10.58 25.94
N GLY A 1044 -18.29 11.67 26.61
CA GLY A 1044 -16.87 12.06 26.72
C GLY A 1044 -15.97 11.12 27.54
N ASP A 1045 -16.56 10.09 28.17
CA ASP A 1045 -15.85 9.00 28.84
C ASP A 1045 -16.05 7.66 28.07
N MET A 1046 -16.54 7.75 26.82
CA MET A 1046 -16.78 6.64 25.90
C MET A 1046 -17.73 5.56 26.45
N ASN A 1047 -18.63 5.92 27.36
CA ASN A 1047 -19.75 5.06 27.74
C ASN A 1047 -20.83 5.10 26.67
N GLU A 1048 -21.41 3.95 26.34
CA GLU A 1048 -22.61 3.93 25.49
C GLU A 1048 -23.80 4.40 26.32
N VAL A 1049 -24.40 5.49 25.88
CA VAL A 1049 -25.58 6.15 26.45
C VAL A 1049 -26.70 6.20 25.40
N GLY A 1050 -27.87 6.74 25.77
CA GLY A 1050 -29.03 6.79 24.87
C GLY A 1050 -30.07 5.72 25.22
N THR A 1051 -30.50 4.92 24.25
CA THR A 1051 -31.47 3.82 24.48
C THR A 1051 -30.81 2.58 25.07
N ARG A 1052 -29.50 2.41 24.86
CA ARG A 1052 -28.65 1.45 25.56
C ARG A 1052 -27.80 2.19 26.60
N SER A 1053 -27.42 1.48 27.66
CA SER A 1053 -26.52 1.98 28.70
C SER A 1053 -25.47 0.92 28.98
N ARG A 1054 -24.26 1.11 28.47
CA ARG A 1054 -23.13 0.19 28.65
C ARG A 1054 -21.89 0.98 29.04
N PRO A 1055 -21.39 0.81 30.28
CA PRO A 1055 -20.15 1.45 30.67
C PRO A 1055 -18.96 0.82 29.92
N ARG A 1056 -17.98 1.66 29.61
CA ARG A 1056 -16.68 1.21 29.13
C ARG A 1056 -15.95 0.40 30.22
N LYS A 1057 -15.16 -0.62 29.83
CA LYS A 1057 -14.27 -1.34 30.76
C LYS A 1057 -12.91 -0.64 30.82
N PRO A 1058 -12.18 -0.66 31.95
CA PRO A 1058 -10.86 -0.03 32.05
C PRO A 1058 -9.87 -0.64 31.05
N PHE A 1059 -8.91 0.16 30.57
CA PHE A 1059 -7.79 -0.35 29.76
C PHE A 1059 -6.69 -0.92 30.65
N TRP A 1060 -5.87 -1.82 30.10
CA TRP A 1060 -4.75 -2.42 30.82
C TRP A 1060 -3.77 -1.36 31.38
N PHE A 1061 -3.58 -0.23 30.69
CA PHE A 1061 -2.67 0.85 31.11
C PHE A 1061 -3.26 1.82 32.16
N GLU A 1062 -4.55 1.72 32.46
CA GLU A 1062 -5.18 2.48 33.55
C GLU A 1062 -4.93 1.80 34.92
N GLN A 1063 -4.45 0.55 34.90
CA GLN A 1063 -4.07 -0.18 36.11
C GLN A 1063 -2.62 0.15 36.50
N PRO A 1064 -2.35 0.46 37.78
CA PRO A 1064 -0.99 0.71 38.26
C PRO A 1064 -0.04 -0.47 37.97
N GLY A 1065 1.15 -0.18 37.45
CA GLY A 1065 2.19 -1.19 37.18
C GLY A 1065 2.12 -1.87 35.80
N ASN A 1066 1.01 -1.73 35.06
CA ASN A 1066 0.83 -2.39 33.77
C ASN A 1066 1.38 -1.58 32.57
N GLY A 1067 1.87 -0.37 32.79
CA GLY A 1067 2.42 0.53 31.77
C GLY A 1067 3.88 0.27 31.34
N GLY A 1068 4.45 -0.90 31.65
CA GLY A 1068 5.87 -1.22 31.38
C GLY A 1068 6.19 -1.41 29.89
N TRP A 1069 7.46 -1.62 29.52
CA TRP A 1069 7.90 -1.78 28.11
C TRP A 1069 8.37 -3.21 27.79
N THR A 1070 8.06 -3.66 26.57
CA THR A 1070 8.72 -4.78 25.89
C THR A 1070 9.63 -4.25 24.78
N PRO A 1071 10.66 -5.00 24.33
CA PRO A 1071 11.50 -4.58 23.21
C PRO A 1071 10.71 -4.28 21.93
N ARG A 1072 9.70 -5.09 21.61
CA ARG A 1072 8.82 -4.89 20.44
C ARG A 1072 8.05 -3.57 20.55
N THR A 1073 7.49 -3.27 21.72
CA THR A 1073 6.75 -2.03 21.93
C THR A 1073 7.64 -0.80 21.96
N THR A 1074 8.86 -0.91 22.48
CA THR A 1074 9.86 0.18 22.36
C THR A 1074 10.18 0.48 20.90
N ALA A 1075 10.41 -0.56 20.09
CA ALA A 1075 10.66 -0.38 18.66
C ALA A 1075 9.46 0.27 17.94
N ALA A 1076 8.23 -0.16 18.26
CA ALA A 1076 7.01 0.41 17.66
C ALA A 1076 6.75 1.87 18.07
N ALA A 1077 7.00 2.23 19.33
CA ALA A 1077 6.74 3.59 19.82
C ALA A 1077 7.78 4.62 19.33
N VAL A 1078 9.03 4.16 19.10
CA VAL A 1078 10.15 5.03 18.66
C VAL A 1078 10.32 5.01 17.14
N GLY A 1079 9.92 3.94 16.46
CA GLY A 1079 9.96 3.85 15.01
C GLY A 1079 8.89 4.73 14.36
N HIS A 1080 9.25 5.43 13.27
CA HIS A 1080 8.26 5.88 12.30
C HIS A 1080 7.61 4.64 11.70
N VAL A 1081 6.28 4.55 11.78
CA VAL A 1081 5.52 3.53 11.05
C VAL A 1081 5.38 4.08 9.64
N ASP A 1082 6.46 3.97 8.88
CA ASP A 1082 6.43 4.14 7.42
C ASP A 1082 6.61 2.78 6.76
#